data_AF-A0A0R2FQH0-F1
#
_entry.id   AF-A0A0R2FQH0-F1
#
_cell.length_a   1.000
_cell.length_b   1.000
_cell.length_c   1.000
_cell.angle_alpha   90.00
_cell.angle_beta   90.00
_cell.angle_gamma   90.00
#
_symmetry.space_group_name_H-M   'P 1'
#
loop_
_entity.id
_entity.type
_entity.pdbx_description
1 polymer ?
#
loop_
_entity_poly.entity_id
_entity_poly.type
_entity_poly.pdbx_seq_one_letter_code
_entity_poly.pdbx_strand_id
1 'polypeptide(L)'
;MSINKERINRLGVLILCLFTLGAFATTVPWTFANGVGGRRIILQLLSAASPFAVDLVFLILGMWGATRTFHFKQDIVPIWRQVFFYSVTLAILLIGFGLVPYHFDQLWSGFLPVVLDLDSNVTVGILLLLLSPFLNKGLKQLPLKLLHRLLFILALVLTIVPTITGYPSALPVIDFASNPFTWGVFLYLCGWTLKQHSDWYSAHKVVLRIIFWSMPLLAAIQLLFSDFVAPKIGFFVGITDNYNYLLTNSYSLLIFAWAFTFLALLRTYPVRGWRLAHFLNPTILFGLYLVTNHYLFKNYLWTNVLNGQTILEKDGPLHLLLKLVVVVAALYIGAYLLELFRQYLFRRFSANWHSLVPILFVSLLMAVVANLYMLLVNCSFDAYLTAWLLTSQFWIQLINLLLIELFFLTLLAIFNRVFVAGGIFSITIIVIAVANYLKIGARNEPIMPMDIYSINDLPAIMAMVNLGTVAAAIIGVLAVIVLMAWLERHFKTGKILKWKSRVTFLVITPLVYGFLIWKLPDYKNNFATQTKSPTNYVLKKLNFLPYPQAPVVHLRYNGEFMGILSMVRVKTMYKPSGYSEQSINRVVRKYEKEAQQINQTRKGTIGEQTVIYVLSESYANPNRVPGVTLSKNPAAYLDSIKKNNTSGLMDSYGYGGGTADIEFEALTSLSMDNFSASMTVPYTYVVPKVNHIPVITNLFQTKTAIHPYTPYLYNRTNVFKKFGFQKFYNTESSDKLTYTKQIGKSPYISDDSAYKQLLKQVNATNKGQFIQLSTMQNHTPWDSDYYHNTIKATGDLTSSSLKSVETYSQGLVYTDSALKMLMKHLKSEKKDVTVVWYGDHLPGAYTFKSENSAKMKKYDNKMHLTDYFIYSNHSKKNVSRKVVTPNMFTSMMLEQTNTRVSGYYALMTEILDHFPAAERNKLMNNEGQYISESKLTKKQKTLLHDYQLIQYDITASHNQYSYDKANKSFYSDKK
;
A
#
# COMPACT_ATOMS: atom_id res chain seq x y z
N MET A 1 -38.21 45.12 17.54
CA MET A 1 -37.20 44.55 18.47
C MET A 1 -36.19 43.68 17.72
N SER A 2 -34.92 44.12 17.61
CA SER A 2 -33.83 43.31 17.05
C SER A 2 -33.40 42.24 18.07
N ILE A 3 -33.02 41.05 17.60
CA ILE A 3 -32.38 40.06 18.46
C ILE A 3 -30.95 40.59 18.70
N ASN A 4 -30.63 40.98 19.94
CA ASN A 4 -29.29 41.45 20.28
C ASN A 4 -28.25 40.35 19.95
N LYS A 5 -27.07 40.73 19.42
CA LYS A 5 -25.94 39.86 19.09
C LYS A 5 -25.59 38.86 20.21
N GLU A 6 -25.74 39.28 21.46
CA GLU A 6 -25.53 38.43 22.64
C GLU A 6 -26.55 37.27 22.74
N ARG A 7 -27.81 37.49 22.37
CA ARG A 7 -28.83 36.42 22.32
C ARG A 7 -28.55 35.43 21.19
N ILE A 8 -28.05 35.90 20.04
CA ILE A 8 -27.68 35.04 18.90
C ILE A 8 -26.49 34.13 19.29
N ASN A 9 -25.47 34.68 19.95
CA ASN A 9 -24.33 33.88 20.41
C ASN A 9 -24.76 32.79 21.40
N ARG A 10 -25.65 33.11 22.36
CA ARG A 10 -26.17 32.12 23.31
C ARG A 10 -27.00 31.02 22.64
N LEU A 11 -27.79 31.39 21.62
CA LEU A 11 -28.58 30.44 20.85
C LEU A 11 -27.70 29.50 20.01
N GLY A 12 -26.60 30.02 19.43
CA GLY A 12 -25.63 29.20 18.71
C GLY A 12 -24.95 28.14 19.56
N VAL A 13 -24.71 28.43 20.84
CA VAL A 13 -24.09 27.49 21.80
C VAL A 13 -25.05 26.36 22.13
N LEU A 14 -26.32 26.70 22.39
CA LEU A 14 -27.35 25.70 22.63
C LEU A 14 -27.51 24.79 21.42
N ILE A 15 -27.64 25.36 20.21
CA ILE A 15 -27.75 24.63 18.95
C ILE A 15 -26.56 23.69 18.76
N LEU A 16 -25.35 24.14 19.07
CA LEU A 16 -24.15 23.32 18.98
C LEU A 16 -24.14 22.15 19.96
N CYS A 17 -24.49 22.39 21.23
CA CYS A 17 -24.61 21.33 22.23
C CYS A 17 -25.62 20.29 21.76
N LEU A 18 -26.73 20.73 21.20
CA LEU A 18 -27.78 19.85 20.68
C LEU A 18 -27.31 19.04 19.47
N PHE A 19 -26.61 19.65 18.51
CA PHE A 19 -26.00 18.93 17.39
C PHE A 19 -24.97 17.89 17.84
N THR A 20 -24.15 18.24 18.83
CA THR A 20 -23.10 17.35 19.32
C THR A 20 -23.67 16.16 20.08
N LEU A 21 -24.65 16.42 20.97
CA LEU A 21 -25.38 15.39 21.71
C LEU A 21 -26.19 14.48 20.78
N GLY A 22 -26.85 15.06 19.79
CA GLY A 22 -27.63 14.32 18.81
C GLY A 22 -26.75 13.49 17.89
N ALA A 23 -25.66 14.05 17.35
CA ALA A 23 -24.70 13.29 16.53
C ALA A 23 -24.11 12.11 17.30
N PHE A 24 -23.75 12.30 18.58
CA PHE A 24 -23.34 11.21 19.45
C PHE A 24 -24.44 10.14 19.59
N ALA A 25 -25.66 10.54 19.93
CA ALA A 25 -26.76 9.61 20.19
C ALA A 25 -27.19 8.81 18.95
N THR A 26 -27.13 9.40 17.75
CA THR A 26 -27.58 8.75 16.52
C THR A 26 -26.49 7.94 15.80
N THR A 27 -25.21 8.20 16.08
CA THR A 27 -24.09 7.56 15.35
C THR A 27 -23.59 6.29 16.02
N VAL A 28 -23.66 6.22 17.35
CA VAL A 28 -23.24 5.02 18.07
C VAL A 28 -24.28 3.91 17.86
N PRO A 29 -23.88 2.69 17.44
CA PRO A 29 -24.80 1.58 17.23
C PRO A 29 -25.20 0.99 18.58
N TRP A 30 -26.17 1.60 19.24
CA TRP A 30 -26.59 1.21 20.58
C TRP A 30 -27.24 -0.18 20.59
N THR A 31 -26.69 -1.09 21.40
CA THR A 31 -27.28 -2.41 21.66
C THR A 31 -27.73 -2.50 23.12
N PHE A 32 -28.98 -2.92 23.35
CA PHE A 32 -29.51 -3.10 24.70
C PHE A 32 -29.88 -4.57 24.88
N ALA A 33 -29.12 -5.30 25.70
CA ALA A 33 -29.44 -6.69 26.03
C ALA A 33 -30.70 -6.74 26.91
N ASN A 34 -31.77 -7.36 26.41
CA ASN A 34 -33.05 -7.61 27.08
C ASN A 34 -33.73 -6.39 27.73
N GLY A 35 -34.66 -5.79 26.99
CA GLY A 35 -35.76 -5.03 27.59
C GLY A 35 -35.45 -3.59 28.00
N VAL A 36 -36.46 -2.77 27.77
CA VAL A 36 -36.63 -1.36 28.13
C VAL A 36 -36.07 -1.03 29.51
N GLY A 37 -35.10 -0.12 29.55
CA GLY A 37 -34.58 0.47 30.79
C GLY A 37 -34.29 1.96 30.60
N GLY A 38 -34.20 2.72 31.70
CA GLY A 38 -33.99 4.18 31.69
C GLY A 38 -32.79 4.65 30.85
N ARG A 39 -31.81 3.78 30.59
CA ARG A 39 -30.67 4.04 29.68
C ARG A 39 -31.10 4.28 28.23
N ARG A 40 -32.06 3.50 27.72
CA ARG A 40 -32.61 3.62 26.36
C ARG A 40 -33.41 4.92 26.20
N ILE A 41 -34.25 5.24 27.19
CA ILE A 41 -35.06 6.47 27.23
C ILE A 41 -34.16 7.71 27.19
N ILE A 42 -33.09 7.74 27.99
CA ILE A 42 -32.14 8.87 27.99
C ILE A 42 -31.49 9.04 26.61
N LEU A 43 -31.08 7.95 25.95
CA LEU A 43 -30.46 8.02 24.62
C LEU A 43 -31.42 8.42 23.50
N GLN A 44 -32.68 7.98 23.55
CA GLN A 44 -33.71 8.41 22.61
C GLN A 44 -34.06 9.89 22.79
N LEU A 45 -34.13 10.39 24.04
CA LEU A 45 -34.30 11.82 24.31
C LEU A 45 -33.10 12.65 23.82
N LEU A 46 -31.86 12.14 23.96
CA LEU A 46 -30.68 12.78 23.38
C LEU A 46 -30.69 12.76 21.85
N SER A 47 -31.27 11.74 21.24
CA SER A 47 -31.41 11.65 19.77
C SER A 47 -32.34 12.72 19.20
N ALA A 48 -33.29 13.23 19.99
CA ALA A 48 -34.14 14.38 19.63
C ALA A 48 -33.39 15.72 19.56
N ALA A 49 -32.18 15.79 20.12
CA ALA A 49 -31.39 17.02 20.13
C ALA A 49 -30.95 17.45 18.71
N SER A 50 -30.55 16.50 17.86
CA SER A 50 -30.13 16.81 16.47
C SER A 50 -31.27 17.39 15.64
N PRO A 51 -32.43 16.72 15.46
CA PRO A 51 -33.51 17.24 14.63
C PRO A 51 -34.09 18.55 15.16
N PHE A 52 -34.16 18.72 16.49
CA PHE A 52 -34.55 19.99 17.11
C PHE A 52 -33.55 21.13 16.81
N ALA A 53 -32.24 20.84 16.79
CA ALA A 53 -31.21 21.82 16.42
C ALA A 53 -31.31 22.23 14.94
N VAL A 54 -31.56 21.28 14.03
CA VAL A 54 -31.78 21.55 12.60
C VAL A 54 -32.95 22.51 12.41
N ASP A 55 -34.08 22.21 13.05
CA ASP A 55 -35.29 23.03 12.93
C ASP A 55 -35.06 24.46 13.43
N LEU A 56 -34.35 24.61 14.55
CA LEU A 56 -33.97 25.93 15.06
C LEU A 56 -33.09 26.71 14.09
N VAL A 57 -32.10 26.07 13.44
CA VAL A 57 -31.23 26.74 12.48
C VAL A 57 -32.06 27.33 11.32
N PHE A 58 -32.94 26.54 10.71
CA PHE A 58 -33.74 27.01 9.57
C PHE A 58 -34.80 28.06 9.96
N LEU A 59 -35.42 27.92 11.14
CA LEU A 59 -36.30 28.97 11.69
C LEU A 59 -35.53 30.29 11.92
N ILE A 60 -34.31 30.22 12.45
CA ILE A 60 -33.45 31.41 12.66
C ILE A 60 -33.03 32.02 11.32
N LEU A 61 -32.69 31.21 10.31
CA LEU A 61 -32.37 31.71 8.97
C LEU A 61 -33.55 32.48 8.36
N GLY A 62 -34.78 31.97 8.51
CA GLY A 62 -36.01 32.67 8.12
C GLY A 62 -36.18 34.01 8.81
N MET A 63 -35.96 34.03 10.14
CA MET A 63 -36.03 35.25 10.93
C MET A 63 -34.97 36.29 10.55
N TRP A 64 -33.77 35.82 10.20
CA TRP A 64 -32.67 36.68 9.80
C TRP A 64 -32.92 37.29 8.41
N GLY A 65 -33.36 36.46 7.46
CA GLY A 65 -33.73 36.87 6.11
C GLY A 65 -34.87 37.88 6.07
N ALA A 66 -35.81 37.82 7.01
CA ALA A 66 -36.87 38.84 7.15
C ALA A 66 -36.36 40.28 7.42
N THR A 67 -35.13 40.43 7.93
CA THR A 67 -34.59 41.75 8.34
C THR A 67 -33.36 42.23 7.59
N ARG A 68 -32.68 41.37 6.84
CA ARG A 68 -31.39 41.71 6.21
C ARG A 68 -31.46 41.50 4.70
N THR A 69 -30.76 42.35 3.95
CA THR A 69 -30.50 42.15 2.52
C THR A 69 -29.40 41.12 2.32
N PHE A 70 -29.65 40.18 1.41
CA PHE A 70 -28.68 39.15 1.05
C PHE A 70 -27.54 39.73 0.21
N HIS A 71 -26.31 39.36 0.55
CA HIS A 71 -25.10 39.68 -0.20
C HIS A 71 -24.24 38.43 -0.38
N PHE A 72 -24.17 37.90 -1.60
CA PHE A 72 -23.46 36.66 -1.93
C PHE A 72 -22.04 36.57 -1.33
N LYS A 73 -21.22 37.63 -1.50
CA LYS A 73 -19.84 37.66 -1.00
C LYS A 73 -19.74 37.65 0.53
N GLN A 74 -20.73 38.19 1.24
CA GLN A 74 -20.70 38.32 2.70
C GLN A 74 -21.39 37.15 3.39
N ASP A 75 -22.41 36.57 2.76
CA ASP A 75 -23.28 35.59 3.38
C ASP A 75 -22.99 34.15 2.93
N ILE A 76 -22.49 33.92 1.70
CA ILE A 76 -22.19 32.57 1.17
C ILE A 76 -20.69 32.24 1.26
N VAL A 77 -19.84 33.14 0.74
CA VAL A 77 -18.40 32.86 0.58
C VAL A 77 -17.71 32.46 1.90
N PRO A 78 -17.97 33.10 3.06
CA PRO A 78 -17.34 32.70 4.31
C PRO A 78 -17.73 31.28 4.77
N ILE A 79 -19.02 30.93 4.63
CA ILE A 79 -19.55 29.61 4.99
C ILE A 79 -18.94 28.56 4.08
N TRP A 80 -19.01 28.76 2.76
CA TRP A 80 -18.45 27.83 1.77
C TRP A 80 -16.94 27.59 1.97
N ARG A 81 -16.15 28.66 2.21
CA ARG A 81 -14.71 28.53 2.48
C ARG A 81 -14.42 27.72 3.74
N GLN A 82 -15.24 27.89 4.78
CA GLN A 82 -15.08 27.14 6.01
C GLN A 82 -15.44 25.67 5.81
N VAL A 83 -16.57 25.37 5.17
CA VAL A 83 -16.99 23.98 4.83
C VAL A 83 -15.92 23.29 3.99
N PHE A 84 -15.45 23.93 2.92
CA PHE A 84 -14.39 23.41 2.05
C PHE A 84 -13.10 23.13 2.84
N PHE A 85 -12.64 24.09 3.65
CA PHE A 85 -11.41 23.93 4.43
C PHE A 85 -11.50 22.74 5.39
N TYR A 86 -12.58 22.63 6.15
CA TYR A 86 -12.76 21.52 7.10
C TYR A 86 -12.89 20.18 6.37
N SER A 87 -13.64 20.13 5.26
CA SER A 87 -13.85 18.90 4.49
C SER A 87 -12.54 18.36 3.91
N VAL A 88 -11.78 19.21 3.21
CA VAL A 88 -10.50 18.80 2.60
C VAL A 88 -9.44 18.52 3.65
N THR A 89 -9.28 19.42 4.63
CA THR A 89 -8.20 19.28 5.63
C THR A 89 -8.42 18.07 6.51
N LEU A 90 -9.63 17.83 7.00
CA LEU A 90 -9.91 16.64 7.81
C LEU A 90 -9.82 15.37 6.98
N ALA A 91 -10.34 15.33 5.75
CA ALA A 91 -10.21 14.15 4.90
C ALA A 91 -8.75 13.78 4.67
N ILE A 92 -7.89 14.75 4.32
CA ILE A 92 -6.47 14.52 4.09
C ILE A 92 -5.75 14.09 5.36
N LEU A 93 -6.03 14.73 6.51
CA LEU A 93 -5.40 14.34 7.77
C LEU A 93 -5.85 12.95 8.22
N LEU A 94 -7.15 12.64 8.14
CA LEU A 94 -7.69 11.34 8.55
C LEU A 94 -7.15 10.21 7.67
N ILE A 95 -7.11 10.41 6.35
CA ILE A 95 -6.55 9.44 5.41
C ILE A 95 -5.02 9.35 5.57
N GLY A 96 -4.34 10.49 5.62
CA GLY A 96 -2.88 10.56 5.70
C GLY A 96 -2.32 9.97 6.99
N PHE A 97 -3.05 10.11 8.10
CA PHE A 97 -2.73 9.46 9.38
C PHE A 97 -3.34 8.06 9.52
N GLY A 98 -4.05 7.55 8.52
CA GLY A 98 -4.68 6.23 8.53
C GLY A 98 -5.90 6.08 9.44
N LEU A 99 -6.39 7.14 10.09
CA LEU A 99 -7.53 7.05 11.01
C LEU A 99 -8.83 6.56 10.32
N VAL A 100 -8.92 6.71 9.00
CA VAL A 100 -10.02 6.21 8.16
C VAL A 100 -9.43 5.51 6.93
N PRO A 101 -10.04 4.42 6.42
CA PRO A 101 -9.59 3.75 5.20
C PRO A 101 -9.53 4.69 3.99
N TYR A 102 -8.56 4.47 3.11
CA TYR A 102 -8.44 5.25 1.89
C TYR A 102 -9.43 4.79 0.82
N HIS A 103 -10.25 5.72 0.36
CA HIS A 103 -11.12 5.56 -0.80
C HIS A 103 -11.00 6.83 -1.65
N PHE A 104 -10.63 6.68 -2.93
CA PHE A 104 -10.36 7.81 -3.82
C PHE A 104 -11.60 8.71 -4.01
N ASP A 105 -12.76 8.08 -4.18
CA ASP A 105 -14.08 8.72 -4.26
C ASP A 105 -14.39 9.55 -3.01
N GLN A 106 -14.02 9.06 -1.83
CA GLN A 106 -14.21 9.79 -0.58
C GLN A 106 -13.34 11.04 -0.49
N LEU A 107 -12.04 10.93 -0.83
CA LEU A 107 -11.13 12.09 -0.85
C LEU A 107 -11.59 13.12 -1.88
N TRP A 108 -11.97 12.67 -3.08
CA TRP A 108 -12.48 13.53 -4.14
C TRP A 108 -13.75 14.27 -3.73
N SER A 109 -14.65 13.57 -3.04
CA SER A 109 -15.92 14.16 -2.60
C SER A 109 -15.71 15.35 -1.66
N GLY A 110 -14.64 15.31 -0.84
CA GLY A 110 -14.28 16.41 0.06
C GLY A 110 -13.94 17.74 -0.61
N PHE A 111 -13.61 17.75 -1.91
CA PHE A 111 -13.36 18.99 -2.67
C PHE A 111 -14.65 19.70 -3.10
N LEU A 112 -15.79 18.98 -3.15
CA LEU A 112 -17.09 19.50 -3.55
C LEU A 112 -18.18 19.17 -2.52
N PRO A 113 -17.98 19.49 -1.22
CA PRO A 113 -18.79 18.95 -0.12
C PRO A 113 -20.26 19.41 -0.15
N VAL A 114 -20.52 20.61 -0.68
CA VAL A 114 -21.87 21.18 -0.81
C VAL A 114 -22.59 20.65 -2.05
N VAL A 115 -21.85 20.43 -3.16
CA VAL A 115 -22.44 19.97 -4.43
C VAL A 115 -22.79 18.48 -4.36
N LEU A 116 -21.95 17.70 -3.66
CA LEU A 116 -22.13 16.26 -3.47
C LEU A 116 -22.93 15.90 -2.22
N ASP A 117 -23.53 16.90 -1.58
CA ASP A 117 -24.39 16.75 -0.40
C ASP A 117 -23.79 15.93 0.75
N LEU A 118 -22.50 16.17 1.07
CA LEU A 118 -21.82 15.46 2.17
C LEU A 118 -22.39 15.82 3.55
N ASP A 119 -23.11 16.94 3.65
CA ASP A 119 -23.90 17.35 4.81
C ASP A 119 -25.16 18.08 4.33
N SER A 120 -26.30 17.38 4.37
CA SER A 120 -27.59 17.88 3.89
C SER A 120 -28.06 19.16 4.58
N ASN A 121 -27.73 19.36 5.84
CA ASN A 121 -28.13 20.56 6.57
C ASN A 121 -27.36 21.80 6.07
N VAL A 122 -26.07 21.64 5.80
CA VAL A 122 -25.21 22.69 5.24
C VAL A 122 -25.64 23.02 3.81
N THR A 123 -25.90 22.01 2.99
CA THR A 123 -26.37 22.19 1.61
C THR A 123 -27.68 22.97 1.56
N VAL A 124 -28.69 22.52 2.33
CA VAL A 124 -30.00 23.20 2.41
C VAL A 124 -29.85 24.62 2.95
N GLY A 125 -29.03 24.84 3.98
CA GLY A 125 -28.78 26.19 4.51
C GLY A 125 -28.21 27.15 3.46
N ILE A 126 -27.25 26.71 2.65
CA ILE A 126 -26.69 27.50 1.55
C ILE A 126 -27.73 27.77 0.46
N LEU A 127 -28.52 26.77 0.08
CA LEU A 127 -29.60 26.93 -0.90
C LEU A 127 -30.67 27.92 -0.42
N LEU A 128 -31.07 27.85 0.85
CA LEU A 128 -32.03 28.79 1.45
C LEU A 128 -31.48 30.21 1.46
N LEU A 129 -30.19 30.40 1.76
CA LEU A 129 -29.56 31.73 1.68
C LEU A 129 -29.58 32.27 0.25
N LEU A 130 -29.27 31.45 -0.75
CA LEU A 130 -29.32 31.83 -2.17
C LEU A 130 -30.75 32.18 -2.64
N LEU A 131 -31.76 31.47 -2.15
CA LEU A 131 -33.17 31.69 -2.49
C LEU A 131 -33.83 32.78 -1.66
N SER A 132 -33.23 33.15 -0.53
CA SER A 132 -33.77 34.16 0.38
C SER A 132 -34.17 35.49 -0.29
N PRO A 133 -33.46 36.06 -1.29
CA PRO A 133 -33.88 37.30 -1.95
C PRO A 133 -35.23 37.15 -2.66
N PHE A 134 -35.44 36.01 -3.32
CA PHE A 134 -36.66 35.70 -4.06
C PHE A 134 -37.81 35.38 -3.11
N LEU A 135 -37.58 34.50 -2.13
CA LEU A 135 -38.54 34.15 -1.09
C LEU A 135 -39.02 35.39 -0.35
N ASN A 136 -38.09 36.25 0.08
CA ASN A 136 -38.42 37.47 0.83
C ASN A 136 -39.18 38.48 -0.03
N LYS A 137 -38.89 38.58 -1.33
CA LYS A 137 -39.63 39.47 -2.25
C LYS A 137 -41.08 39.00 -2.39
N GLY A 138 -41.31 37.70 -2.59
CA GLY A 138 -42.66 37.11 -2.66
C GLY A 138 -43.43 37.27 -1.34
N LEU A 139 -42.78 36.96 -0.21
CA LEU A 139 -43.38 37.07 1.13
C LEU A 139 -43.83 38.49 1.47
N LYS A 140 -43.09 39.53 1.06
CA LYS A 140 -43.47 40.92 1.28
C LYS A 140 -44.71 41.36 0.48
N GLN A 141 -45.04 40.66 -0.61
CA GLN A 141 -46.17 40.97 -1.48
C GLN A 141 -47.42 40.16 -1.13
N LEU A 142 -47.30 39.12 -0.30
CA LEU A 142 -48.40 38.23 0.06
C LEU A 142 -49.26 38.81 1.19
N PRO A 143 -50.61 38.84 1.04
CA PRO A 143 -51.50 39.17 2.13
C PRO A 143 -51.33 38.21 3.31
N LEU A 144 -51.32 38.72 4.54
CA LEU A 144 -51.08 37.93 5.75
C LEU A 144 -52.04 36.74 5.89
N LYS A 145 -53.33 36.94 5.56
CA LYS A 145 -54.33 35.86 5.57
C LYS A 145 -53.97 34.71 4.63
N LEU A 146 -53.39 35.03 3.47
CA LEU A 146 -52.97 34.04 2.48
C LEU A 146 -51.71 33.30 2.94
N LEU A 147 -50.75 34.01 3.54
CA LEU A 147 -49.55 33.42 4.12
C LEU A 147 -49.88 32.43 5.24
N HIS A 148 -50.80 32.77 6.15
CA HIS A 148 -51.23 31.85 7.21
C HIS A 148 -51.94 30.61 6.65
N ARG A 149 -52.78 30.75 5.62
CA ARG A 149 -53.41 29.60 4.95
C ARG A 149 -52.37 28.70 4.29
N LEU A 150 -51.39 29.29 3.61
CA LEU A 150 -50.29 28.55 2.99
C LEU A 150 -49.48 27.78 4.04
N LEU A 151 -49.08 28.43 5.13
CA LEU A 151 -48.34 27.78 6.23
C LEU A 151 -49.15 26.66 6.89
N PHE A 152 -50.47 26.82 7.02
CA PHE A 152 -51.34 25.77 7.56
C PHE A 152 -51.40 24.56 6.61
N ILE A 153 -51.55 24.78 5.31
CA ILE A 153 -51.54 23.70 4.30
C ILE A 153 -50.18 23.00 4.30
N LEU A 154 -49.08 23.76 4.31
CA LEU A 154 -47.73 23.20 4.39
C LEU A 154 -47.51 22.44 5.69
N ALA A 155 -47.99 22.93 6.84
CA ALA A 155 -47.90 22.21 8.10
C ALA A 155 -48.72 20.91 8.06
N LEU A 156 -49.89 20.92 7.43
CA LEU A 156 -50.71 19.72 7.24
C LEU A 156 -49.95 18.66 6.44
N VAL A 157 -49.37 19.04 5.29
CA VAL A 157 -48.70 18.14 4.35
C VAL A 157 -47.32 17.71 4.84
N LEU A 158 -46.53 18.63 5.40
CA LEU A 158 -45.11 18.40 5.69
C LEU A 158 -44.85 17.86 7.09
N THR A 159 -45.76 18.05 8.04
CA THR A 159 -45.56 17.59 9.42
C THR A 159 -46.73 16.82 10.02
N ILE A 160 -47.97 17.30 9.90
CA ILE A 160 -49.13 16.66 10.56
C ILE A 160 -49.44 15.30 9.93
N VAL A 161 -49.60 15.23 8.61
CA VAL A 161 -49.86 13.98 7.90
C VAL A 161 -48.72 12.97 8.11
N PRO A 162 -47.43 13.31 7.88
CA PRO A 162 -46.32 12.39 8.13
C PRO A 162 -46.22 11.90 9.57
N THR A 163 -46.56 12.74 10.55
CA THR A 163 -46.58 12.37 11.98
C THR A 163 -47.66 11.34 12.28
N ILE A 164 -48.84 11.46 11.66
CA ILE A 164 -49.97 10.57 11.87
C ILE A 164 -49.78 9.24 11.11
N THR A 165 -49.28 9.30 9.88
CA THR A 165 -49.19 8.12 9.00
C THR A 165 -47.94 7.26 9.26
N GLY A 166 -46.89 7.81 9.87
CA GLY A 166 -45.70 7.09 10.35
C GLY A 166 -44.78 6.50 9.27
N TYR A 167 -45.25 6.24 8.04
CA TYR A 167 -44.47 5.61 6.97
C TYR A 167 -44.16 6.58 5.81
N PRO A 168 -42.88 6.77 5.43
CA PRO A 168 -42.49 7.58 4.28
C PRO A 168 -42.84 6.97 2.91
N SER A 169 -42.90 5.63 2.81
CA SER A 169 -42.80 4.93 1.51
C SER A 169 -44.13 4.55 0.83
N ALA A 170 -45.30 4.86 1.42
CA ALA A 170 -46.60 4.44 0.87
C ALA A 170 -47.29 5.51 -0.01
N LEU A 171 -46.85 6.77 0.04
CA LEU A 171 -47.47 7.89 -0.68
C LEU A 171 -46.39 8.83 -1.25
N PRO A 172 -46.39 9.14 -2.57
CA PRO A 172 -45.42 10.06 -3.19
C PRO A 172 -45.37 11.47 -2.56
N VAL A 173 -46.46 11.88 -1.91
CA VAL A 173 -46.57 13.14 -1.17
C VAL A 173 -45.69 13.14 0.10
N ILE A 174 -45.44 11.97 0.70
CA ILE A 174 -44.63 11.86 1.92
C ILE A 174 -43.13 11.90 1.60
N ASP A 175 -42.69 11.32 0.48
CA ASP A 175 -41.29 11.47 -0.01
C ASP A 175 -40.94 12.95 -0.27
N PHE A 176 -41.89 13.72 -0.83
CA PHE A 176 -41.75 15.17 -0.98
C PHE A 176 -41.71 15.91 0.37
N ALA A 177 -42.47 15.42 1.36
CA ALA A 177 -42.50 16.00 2.71
C ALA A 177 -41.23 15.71 3.52
N SER A 178 -40.59 14.55 3.30
CA SER A 178 -39.33 14.15 3.95
C SER A 178 -38.07 14.65 3.24
N ASN A 179 -38.21 15.52 2.23
CA ASN A 179 -37.08 16.13 1.55
C ASN A 179 -36.49 17.27 2.41
N PRO A 180 -35.19 17.24 2.77
CA PRO A 180 -34.58 18.25 3.64
C PRO A 180 -34.73 19.69 3.12
N PHE A 181 -34.73 19.88 1.81
CA PHE A 181 -34.85 21.19 1.19
C PHE A 181 -36.28 21.75 1.30
N THR A 182 -37.31 20.95 1.02
CA THR A 182 -38.71 21.39 1.13
C THR A 182 -39.07 21.73 2.58
N TRP A 183 -38.58 20.92 3.53
CA TRP A 183 -38.71 21.19 4.96
C TRP A 183 -37.98 22.46 5.39
N GLY A 184 -36.75 22.64 4.94
CA GLY A 184 -35.97 23.84 5.19
C GLY A 184 -36.68 25.11 4.70
N VAL A 185 -37.32 25.06 3.51
CA VAL A 185 -38.14 26.16 3.00
C VAL A 185 -39.32 26.43 3.94
N PHE A 186 -40.09 25.41 4.32
CA PHE A 186 -41.22 25.57 5.24
C PHE A 186 -40.81 26.23 6.57
N LEU A 187 -39.74 25.74 7.20
CA LEU A 187 -39.20 26.32 8.43
C LEU A 187 -38.70 27.76 8.22
N TYR A 188 -38.07 28.05 7.09
CA TYR A 188 -37.68 29.42 6.73
C TYR A 188 -38.91 30.34 6.67
N LEU A 189 -40.01 29.91 6.03
CA LEU A 189 -41.26 30.68 5.97
C LEU A 189 -41.88 30.89 7.36
N CYS A 190 -41.89 29.84 8.20
CA CYS A 190 -42.33 29.92 9.60
C CYS A 190 -41.49 30.93 10.39
N GLY A 191 -40.16 30.88 10.26
CA GLY A 191 -39.21 31.81 10.87
C GLY A 191 -39.38 33.25 10.39
N TRP A 192 -39.59 33.45 9.09
CA TRP A 192 -39.85 34.76 8.50
C TRP A 192 -41.14 35.37 9.07
N THR A 193 -42.21 34.57 9.14
CA THR A 193 -43.52 34.98 9.67
C THR A 193 -43.44 35.30 11.17
N LEU A 194 -42.73 34.44 11.93
CA LEU A 194 -42.36 34.69 13.32
C LEU A 194 -41.71 36.06 13.48
N LYS A 195 -40.80 36.45 12.57
CA LYS A 195 -40.09 37.73 12.64
C LYS A 195 -41.00 38.93 12.46
N GLN A 196 -41.89 38.90 11.46
CA GLN A 196 -42.73 40.05 11.08
C GLN A 196 -43.89 40.31 12.05
N HIS A 197 -44.42 39.28 12.70
CA HIS A 197 -45.64 39.39 13.52
C HIS A 197 -45.38 39.16 15.02
N SER A 198 -44.43 39.90 15.60
CA SER A 198 -44.04 39.72 17.01
C SER A 198 -45.17 39.89 18.03
N ASP A 199 -46.19 40.66 17.68
CA ASP A 199 -47.27 41.03 18.60
C ASP A 199 -48.28 39.89 18.78
N TRP A 200 -48.50 39.08 17.73
CA TRP A 200 -49.35 37.89 17.78
C TRP A 200 -48.86 36.88 18.82
N TYR A 201 -47.55 36.62 18.86
CA TYR A 201 -46.97 35.66 19.81
C TYR A 201 -46.99 36.18 21.25
N SER A 202 -46.84 37.50 21.42
CA SER A 202 -46.93 38.13 22.74
C SER A 202 -48.34 37.98 23.33
N ALA A 203 -49.38 38.04 22.49
CA ALA A 203 -50.77 37.78 22.88
C ALA A 203 -51.05 36.30 23.23
N HIS A 204 -50.37 35.35 22.56
CA HIS A 204 -50.60 33.91 22.73
C HIS A 204 -49.56 33.19 23.61
N LYS A 205 -48.75 33.95 24.39
CA LYS A 205 -47.64 33.42 25.19
C LYS A 205 -48.02 32.30 26.17
N VAL A 206 -49.24 32.32 26.72
CA VAL A 206 -49.73 31.29 27.65
C VAL A 206 -49.91 29.95 26.92
N VAL A 207 -50.58 29.99 25.77
CA VAL A 207 -50.79 28.79 24.92
C VAL A 207 -49.46 28.23 24.45
N LEU A 208 -48.54 29.09 23.99
CA LEU A 208 -47.21 28.67 23.56
C LEU A 208 -46.40 28.03 24.70
N ARG A 209 -46.55 28.49 25.95
CA ARG A 209 -45.92 27.85 27.12
C ARG A 209 -46.51 26.47 27.39
N ILE A 210 -47.83 26.32 27.31
CA ILE A 210 -48.49 25.02 27.49
C ILE A 210 -47.97 24.03 26.45
N ILE A 211 -47.91 24.43 25.18
CA ILE A 211 -47.37 23.60 24.10
C ILE A 211 -45.89 23.27 24.36
N PHE A 212 -45.04 24.25 24.65
CA PHE A 212 -43.61 24.02 24.87
C PHE A 212 -43.33 23.05 26.03
N TRP A 213 -44.01 23.23 27.17
CA TRP A 213 -43.80 22.39 28.35
C TRP A 213 -44.51 21.03 28.26
N SER A 214 -45.50 20.87 27.38
CA SER A 214 -46.14 19.56 27.15
C SER A 214 -45.33 18.67 26.22
N MET A 215 -44.43 19.21 25.37
CA MET A 215 -43.64 18.40 24.42
C MET A 215 -42.75 17.33 25.10
N PRO A 216 -41.97 17.63 26.16
CA PRO A 216 -41.17 16.61 26.85
C PRO A 216 -42.04 15.53 27.52
N LEU A 217 -43.22 15.91 28.01
CA LEU A 217 -44.16 14.97 28.62
C LEU A 217 -44.77 14.06 27.56
N LEU A 218 -45.19 14.60 26.41
CA LEU A 218 -45.68 13.82 25.28
C LEU A 218 -44.61 12.88 24.74
N ALA A 219 -43.37 13.35 24.63
CA ALA A 219 -42.21 12.51 24.28
C ALA A 219 -42.02 11.36 25.28
N ALA A 220 -42.05 11.64 26.58
CA ALA A 220 -41.90 10.62 27.62
C ALA A 220 -43.05 9.60 27.62
N ILE A 221 -44.30 10.07 27.51
CA ILE A 221 -45.49 9.20 27.42
C ILE A 221 -45.40 8.30 26.19
N GLN A 222 -44.99 8.86 25.06
CA GLN A 222 -44.86 8.11 23.82
C GLN A 222 -43.75 7.04 23.91
N LEU A 223 -42.60 7.38 24.51
CA LEU A 223 -41.53 6.42 24.76
C LEU A 223 -41.99 5.31 25.70
N LEU A 224 -42.68 5.65 26.78
CA LEU A 224 -43.25 4.66 27.71
C LEU A 224 -44.27 3.76 27.00
N PHE A 225 -45.10 4.32 26.12
CA PHE A 225 -46.06 3.55 25.34
C PHE A 225 -45.37 2.60 24.34
N SER A 226 -44.40 3.10 23.58
CA SER A 226 -43.67 2.30 22.57
C SER A 226 -42.86 1.17 23.19
N ASP A 227 -42.36 1.39 24.40
CA ASP A 227 -41.49 0.45 25.07
C ASP A 227 -42.26 -0.54 25.97
N PHE A 228 -43.30 -0.11 26.69
CA PHE A 228 -44.01 -0.97 27.66
C PHE A 228 -45.33 -1.55 27.15
N VAL A 229 -46.01 -0.84 26.23
CA VAL A 229 -47.38 -1.17 25.81
C VAL A 229 -47.39 -1.79 24.42
N ALA A 230 -46.74 -1.14 23.44
CA ALA A 230 -46.72 -1.57 22.04
C ALA A 230 -46.18 -3.01 21.81
N PRO A 231 -45.11 -3.48 22.48
CA PRO A 231 -44.59 -4.83 22.26
C PRO A 231 -45.49 -5.94 22.83
N LYS A 232 -46.40 -5.62 23.76
CA LYS A 232 -47.32 -6.57 24.39
C LYS A 232 -48.62 -6.76 23.60
N ILE A 233 -48.91 -5.86 22.67
CA ILE A 233 -50.11 -5.87 21.84
C ILE A 233 -49.64 -6.16 20.41
N GLY A 234 -49.57 -7.44 20.04
CA GLY A 234 -48.93 -7.94 18.80
C GLY A 234 -49.32 -7.26 17.48
N PHE A 235 -50.43 -6.51 17.45
CA PHE A 235 -50.87 -5.69 16.33
C PHE A 235 -49.93 -4.49 16.03
N PHE A 236 -49.14 -4.03 17.01
CA PHE A 236 -48.28 -2.83 16.90
C PHE A 236 -46.79 -3.13 16.67
N VAL A 237 -46.41 -4.39 16.43
CA VAL A 237 -44.99 -4.77 16.24
C VAL A 237 -44.38 -4.16 14.97
N GLY A 238 -45.18 -3.84 13.95
CA GLY A 238 -44.74 -3.03 12.79
C GLY A 238 -44.70 -1.51 13.05
N ILE A 239 -45.25 -1.06 14.19
CA ILE A 239 -45.43 0.35 14.59
C ILE A 239 -44.40 0.73 15.68
N THR A 240 -43.69 -0.22 16.31
CA THR A 240 -42.60 0.09 17.24
C THR A 240 -41.46 0.89 16.60
N ASP A 241 -41.22 0.73 15.29
CA ASP A 241 -40.28 1.58 14.53
C ASP A 241 -40.83 2.99 14.26
N ASN A 242 -42.16 3.16 14.11
CA ASN A 242 -42.84 4.45 13.96
C ASN A 242 -42.72 5.35 15.19
N TYR A 243 -42.54 4.80 16.40
CA TYR A 243 -42.46 5.62 17.61
C TYR A 243 -41.07 6.25 17.80
N ASN A 244 -40.00 5.67 17.25
CA ASN A 244 -38.70 6.36 17.20
C ASN A 244 -38.76 7.55 16.22
N TYR A 245 -39.48 7.43 15.11
CA TYR A 245 -39.63 8.46 14.07
C TYR A 245 -40.06 9.83 14.64
N LEU A 246 -40.98 9.85 15.60
CA LEU A 246 -41.51 11.10 16.16
C LEU A 246 -40.50 11.90 16.98
N LEU A 247 -39.47 11.26 17.53
CA LEU A 247 -38.42 11.93 18.31
C LEU A 247 -37.11 12.10 17.55
N THR A 248 -36.83 11.22 16.58
CA THR A 248 -35.56 11.25 15.84
C THR A 248 -35.66 11.97 14.51
N ASN A 249 -36.86 12.36 14.06
CA ASN A 249 -37.07 13.00 12.77
C ASN A 249 -37.50 14.47 12.89
N SER A 250 -36.83 15.36 12.15
CA SER A 250 -37.14 16.79 12.06
C SER A 250 -38.55 17.07 11.56
N TYR A 251 -39.11 16.21 10.70
CA TYR A 251 -40.44 16.43 10.11
C TYR A 251 -41.59 16.17 11.09
N SER A 252 -41.31 15.64 12.29
CA SER A 252 -42.37 15.32 13.25
C SER A 252 -43.00 16.59 13.82
N LEU A 253 -44.31 16.54 14.03
CA LEU A 253 -45.07 17.65 14.60
C LEU A 253 -44.56 17.99 16.00
N LEU A 254 -44.10 16.99 16.73
CA LEU A 254 -43.53 17.15 18.07
C LEU A 254 -42.24 17.98 18.03
N ILE A 255 -41.28 17.62 17.17
CA ILE A 255 -40.00 18.35 17.06
C ILE A 255 -40.23 19.76 16.50
N PHE A 256 -41.04 19.90 15.44
CA PHE A 256 -41.39 21.19 14.86
C PHE A 256 -42.07 22.11 15.88
N ALA A 257 -43.13 21.64 16.54
CA ALA A 257 -43.86 22.44 17.52
C ALA A 257 -42.94 22.83 18.69
N TRP A 258 -42.05 21.93 19.09
CA TRP A 258 -41.08 22.22 20.14
C TRP A 258 -40.11 23.33 19.72
N ALA A 259 -39.48 23.22 18.55
CA ALA A 259 -38.52 24.21 18.05
C ALA A 259 -39.19 25.56 17.78
N PHE A 260 -40.37 25.55 17.17
CA PHE A 260 -41.17 26.74 16.88
C PHE A 260 -41.58 27.49 18.15
N THR A 261 -42.17 26.79 19.12
CA THR A 261 -42.60 27.39 20.38
C THR A 261 -41.42 27.85 21.24
N PHE A 262 -40.31 27.11 21.24
CA PHE A 262 -39.07 27.53 21.89
C PHE A 262 -38.60 28.89 21.35
N LEU A 263 -38.47 29.01 20.03
CA LEU A 263 -37.99 30.25 19.40
C LEU A 263 -38.98 31.41 19.58
N ALA A 264 -40.29 31.14 19.55
CA ALA A 264 -41.33 32.13 19.82
C ALA A 264 -41.26 32.65 21.28
N LEU A 265 -41.11 31.76 22.26
CA LEU A 265 -41.03 32.11 23.68
C LEU A 265 -39.73 32.84 24.05
N LEU A 266 -38.60 32.48 23.43
CA LEU A 266 -37.31 33.16 23.64
C LEU A 266 -37.34 34.66 23.34
N ARG A 267 -38.31 35.15 22.57
CA ARG A 267 -38.52 36.59 22.34
C ARG A 267 -39.22 37.29 23.48
N THR A 268 -40.08 36.59 24.21
CA THR A 268 -40.88 37.16 25.30
C THR A 268 -40.08 37.35 26.60
N TYR A 269 -38.92 36.71 26.72
CA TYR A 269 -38.08 36.77 27.93
C TYR A 269 -36.78 37.57 27.72
N PRO A 270 -36.38 38.41 28.69
CA PRO A 270 -35.02 38.94 28.75
C PRO A 270 -34.05 37.85 29.21
N VAL A 271 -33.18 37.38 28.30
CA VAL A 271 -32.12 36.45 28.68
C VAL A 271 -31.06 37.20 29.49
N ARG A 272 -31.09 37.13 30.82
CA ARG A 272 -30.01 37.61 31.71
C ARG A 272 -29.12 36.45 32.15
N GLY A 273 -27.79 36.64 32.19
CA GLY A 273 -26.94 35.87 33.11
C GLY A 273 -25.96 34.79 32.60
N TRP A 274 -25.51 34.74 31.34
CA TRP A 274 -24.43 33.81 30.93
C TRP A 274 -23.12 34.54 30.60
N ARG A 275 -22.22 34.66 31.59
CA ARG A 275 -20.89 35.28 31.43
C ARG A 275 -19.96 34.54 30.44
N LEU A 276 -20.27 33.29 30.10
CA LEU A 276 -19.54 32.48 29.12
C LEU A 276 -19.79 32.88 27.64
N ALA A 277 -20.81 33.70 27.35
CA ALA A 277 -21.18 34.05 25.96
C ALA A 277 -20.11 34.84 25.18
N HIS A 278 -19.13 35.45 25.86
CA HIS A 278 -18.00 36.14 25.23
C HIS A 278 -16.97 35.19 24.59
N PHE A 279 -16.89 33.93 25.03
CA PHE A 279 -15.94 32.93 24.52
C PHE A 279 -16.44 32.18 23.28
N LEU A 280 -17.68 32.45 22.83
CA LEU A 280 -18.42 31.60 21.89
C LEU A 280 -18.61 32.32 20.56
N ASN A 281 -17.55 32.31 19.74
CA ASN A 281 -17.53 32.87 18.39
C ASN A 281 -18.35 31.97 17.43
N PRO A 282 -19.40 32.48 16.75
CA PRO A 282 -20.23 31.68 15.85
C PRO A 282 -19.47 30.89 14.79
N THR A 283 -18.36 31.44 14.29
CA THR A 283 -17.50 30.76 13.31
C THR A 283 -16.82 29.53 13.93
N ILE A 284 -16.41 29.60 15.19
CA ILE A 284 -15.80 28.47 15.92
C ILE A 284 -16.86 27.41 16.21
N LEU A 285 -18.06 27.84 16.61
CA LEU A 285 -19.19 26.93 16.85
C LEU A 285 -19.56 26.16 15.58
N PHE A 286 -19.57 26.83 14.42
CA PHE A 286 -19.79 26.17 13.14
C PHE A 286 -18.64 25.23 12.77
N GLY A 287 -17.39 25.61 13.05
CA GLY A 287 -16.23 24.72 12.89
C GLY A 287 -16.33 23.44 13.72
N LEU A 288 -16.82 23.54 14.97
CA LEU A 288 -17.04 22.36 15.81
C LEU A 288 -18.14 21.45 15.23
N TYR A 289 -19.25 22.02 14.74
CA TYR A 289 -20.29 21.27 14.03
C TYR A 289 -19.72 20.49 12.84
N LEU A 290 -18.87 21.14 12.02
CA LEU A 290 -18.25 20.51 10.86
C LEU A 290 -17.29 19.37 11.24
N VAL A 291 -16.63 19.44 12.40
CA VAL A 291 -15.79 18.34 12.91
C VAL A 291 -16.65 17.18 13.40
N THR A 292 -17.67 17.45 14.22
CA THR A 292 -18.50 16.41 14.85
C THR A 292 -19.43 15.69 13.86
N ASN A 293 -19.74 16.35 12.74
CA ASN A 293 -20.56 15.79 11.66
C ASN A 293 -19.78 15.53 10.36
N HIS A 294 -18.44 15.58 10.39
CA HIS A 294 -17.64 15.33 9.20
C HIS A 294 -17.91 13.92 8.63
N TYR A 295 -18.20 13.82 7.33
CA TYR A 295 -18.60 12.58 6.67
C TYR A 295 -17.65 11.38 6.90
N LEU A 296 -16.34 11.62 7.05
CA LEU A 296 -15.36 10.58 7.39
C LEU A 296 -15.09 10.41 8.89
N PHE A 297 -15.26 11.47 9.69
CA PHE A 297 -14.83 11.46 11.08
C PHE A 297 -15.95 11.06 12.03
N LYS A 298 -17.20 11.42 11.72
CA LYS A 298 -18.37 11.28 12.60
C LYS A 298 -18.47 9.86 13.17
N ASN A 299 -18.43 8.84 12.31
CA ASN A 299 -18.48 7.45 12.74
C ASN A 299 -17.29 7.12 13.65
N TYR A 300 -16.06 7.27 13.15
CA TYR A 300 -14.83 6.98 13.91
C TYR A 300 -14.77 7.70 15.26
N LEU A 301 -15.15 8.97 15.33
CA LEU A 301 -15.19 9.77 16.54
C LEU A 301 -16.12 9.14 17.60
N TRP A 302 -17.37 8.87 17.22
CA TRP A 302 -18.36 8.42 18.19
C TRP A 302 -18.22 6.92 18.52
N THR A 303 -17.83 6.08 17.56
CA THR A 303 -17.67 4.63 17.77
C THR A 303 -16.31 4.24 18.31
N ASN A 304 -15.21 4.82 17.82
CA ASN A 304 -13.85 4.38 18.17
C ASN A 304 -13.21 5.25 19.26
N VAL A 305 -13.32 6.58 19.17
CA VAL A 305 -12.69 7.49 20.14
C VAL A 305 -13.48 7.54 21.44
N LEU A 306 -14.78 7.81 21.36
CA LEU A 306 -15.63 7.84 22.55
C LEU A 306 -15.93 6.42 23.06
N ASN A 307 -16.18 5.47 22.16
CA ASN A 307 -16.59 4.10 22.47
C ASN A 307 -17.80 4.04 23.42
N GLY A 308 -18.86 4.77 23.04
CA GLY A 308 -20.03 5.01 23.90
C GLY A 308 -20.74 3.75 24.36
N GLN A 309 -20.87 2.74 23.48
CA GLN A 309 -21.53 1.47 23.79
C GLN A 309 -20.84 0.74 24.94
N THR A 310 -19.53 0.52 24.85
CA THR A 310 -18.77 -0.20 25.88
C THR A 310 -18.83 0.49 27.25
N ILE A 311 -18.80 1.83 27.27
CA ILE A 311 -18.84 2.59 28.52
C ILE A 311 -20.22 2.52 29.16
N LEU A 312 -21.28 2.64 28.35
CA LEU A 312 -22.64 2.52 28.87
C LEU A 312 -22.90 1.15 29.49
N GLU A 313 -22.35 0.09 28.90
CA GLU A 313 -22.46 -1.28 29.40
C GLU A 313 -21.66 -1.50 30.68
N LYS A 314 -20.38 -1.08 30.71
CA LYS A 314 -19.46 -1.38 31.83
C LYS A 314 -19.55 -0.41 32.99
N ASP A 315 -19.60 0.89 32.71
CA ASP A 315 -19.39 1.96 33.70
C ASP A 315 -20.67 2.76 33.98
N GLY A 316 -21.69 2.58 33.15
CA GLY A 316 -23.01 3.19 33.31
C GLY A 316 -23.14 4.62 32.76
N PRO A 317 -24.36 5.20 32.83
CA PRO A 317 -24.70 6.45 32.16
C PRO A 317 -23.96 7.68 32.71
N LEU A 318 -23.62 7.71 34.00
CA LEU A 318 -22.90 8.85 34.59
C LEU A 318 -21.47 8.97 34.03
N HIS A 319 -20.75 7.85 33.91
CA HIS A 319 -19.41 7.83 33.32
C HIS A 319 -19.44 8.17 31.83
N LEU A 320 -20.46 7.71 31.11
CA LEU A 320 -20.69 8.09 29.71
C LEU A 320 -20.85 9.61 29.57
N LEU A 321 -21.67 10.24 30.42
CA LEU A 321 -21.88 11.69 30.42
C LEU A 321 -20.59 12.45 30.76
N LEU A 322 -19.81 12.00 31.75
CA LEU A 322 -18.53 12.62 32.10
C LEU A 322 -17.52 12.54 30.95
N LYS A 323 -17.38 11.37 30.31
CA LYS A 323 -16.48 11.22 29.15
C LYS A 323 -16.96 12.04 27.96
N LEU A 324 -18.26 12.13 27.74
CA LEU A 324 -18.84 12.98 26.70
C LEU A 324 -18.47 14.45 26.92
N VAL A 325 -18.56 14.96 28.15
CA VAL A 325 -18.12 16.32 28.49
C VAL A 325 -16.64 16.52 28.15
N VAL A 326 -15.77 15.58 28.52
CA VAL A 326 -14.32 15.65 28.22
C VAL A 326 -14.06 15.64 26.72
N VAL A 327 -14.70 14.74 25.97
CA VAL A 327 -14.53 14.63 24.52
C VAL A 327 -15.06 15.88 23.82
N VAL A 328 -16.22 16.40 24.21
CA VAL A 328 -16.77 17.64 23.64
C VAL A 328 -15.89 18.84 23.96
N ALA A 329 -15.32 18.92 25.17
CA ALA A 329 -14.36 19.96 25.53
C ALA A 329 -13.08 19.87 24.68
N ALA A 330 -12.54 18.66 24.49
CA ALA A 330 -11.36 18.44 23.64
C ALA A 330 -11.64 18.78 22.18
N LEU A 331 -12.81 18.41 21.65
CA LEU A 331 -13.24 18.75 20.29
C LEU A 331 -13.44 20.25 20.13
N TYR A 332 -14.00 20.93 21.13
CA TYR A 332 -14.13 22.39 21.13
C TYR A 332 -12.76 23.07 21.07
N ILE A 333 -11.80 22.61 21.89
CA ILE A 333 -10.41 23.12 21.86
C ILE A 333 -9.78 22.85 20.49
N GLY A 334 -9.92 21.63 19.96
CA GLY A 334 -9.42 21.27 18.63
C GLY A 334 -10.02 22.12 17.51
N ALA A 335 -11.34 22.29 17.50
CA ALA A 335 -12.05 23.13 16.53
C ALA A 335 -11.68 24.61 16.70
N TYR A 336 -11.48 25.09 17.92
CA TYR A 336 -11.00 26.44 18.22
C TYR A 336 -9.59 26.67 17.66
N LEU A 337 -8.67 25.75 17.91
CA LEU A 337 -7.30 25.82 17.38
C LEU A 337 -7.29 25.72 15.85
N LEU A 338 -8.09 24.82 15.27
CA LEU A 338 -8.22 24.65 13.84
C LEU A 338 -8.84 25.89 13.17
N GLU A 339 -9.82 26.52 13.81
CA GLU A 339 -10.45 27.73 13.31
C GLU A 339 -9.53 28.94 13.45
N LEU A 340 -8.80 29.08 14.55
CA LEU A 340 -7.74 30.08 14.69
C LEU A 340 -6.67 29.90 13.63
N PHE A 341 -6.26 28.65 13.39
CA PHE A 341 -5.30 28.31 12.35
C PHE A 341 -5.86 28.65 10.97
N ARG A 342 -7.10 28.28 10.65
CA ARG A 342 -7.78 28.64 9.41
C ARG A 342 -7.84 30.15 9.23
N GLN A 343 -8.31 30.90 10.22
CA GLN A 343 -8.39 32.35 10.14
C GLN A 343 -7.02 32.99 9.97
N TYR A 344 -6.01 32.52 10.71
CA TYR A 344 -4.63 32.95 10.56
C TYR A 344 -4.11 32.66 9.14
N LEU A 345 -4.32 31.43 8.67
CA LEU A 345 -3.90 30.96 7.35
C LEU A 345 -4.58 31.77 6.25
N PHE A 346 -5.90 31.90 6.24
CA PHE A 346 -6.63 32.69 5.24
C PHE A 346 -6.36 34.19 5.32
N ARG A 347 -6.13 34.76 6.52
CA ARG A 347 -5.67 36.14 6.67
C ARG A 347 -4.26 36.32 6.09
N ARG A 348 -3.36 35.35 6.30
CA ARG A 348 -2.03 35.33 5.68
C ARG A 348 -2.12 35.08 4.18
N PHE A 349 -2.95 34.18 3.68
CA PHE A 349 -3.18 33.95 2.25
C PHE A 349 -3.80 35.18 1.58
N SER A 350 -4.69 35.90 2.24
CA SER A 350 -5.30 37.11 1.65
C SER A 350 -4.37 38.32 1.72
N ALA A 351 -3.57 38.46 2.79
CA ALA A 351 -2.71 39.63 2.98
C ALA A 351 -1.28 39.46 2.44
N ASN A 352 -0.69 38.26 2.55
CA ASN A 352 0.72 37.94 2.28
C ASN A 352 0.91 36.44 2.01
N TRP A 353 0.30 35.94 0.93
CA TRP A 353 0.33 34.52 0.58
C TRP A 353 1.76 33.98 0.33
N HIS A 354 2.69 34.87 0.01
CA HIS A 354 4.13 34.62 -0.12
C HIS A 354 4.87 34.36 1.20
N SER A 355 4.21 34.48 2.36
CA SER A 355 4.85 34.30 3.66
C SER A 355 5.14 32.82 3.95
N LEU A 356 6.08 32.56 4.87
CA LEU A 356 6.57 31.21 5.17
C LEU A 356 5.46 30.24 5.61
N VAL A 357 4.46 30.70 6.37
CA VAL A 357 3.44 29.78 6.94
C VAL A 357 2.51 29.15 5.90
N PRO A 358 1.86 29.91 4.99
CA PRO A 358 1.13 29.32 3.86
C PRO A 358 1.95 28.29 3.07
N ILE A 359 3.23 28.57 2.87
CA ILE A 359 4.14 27.71 2.10
C ILE A 359 4.45 26.42 2.84
N LEU A 360 4.72 26.48 4.15
CA LEU A 360 4.91 25.29 4.99
C LEU A 360 3.66 24.41 5.06
N PHE A 361 2.47 25.01 4.99
CA PHE A 361 1.23 24.24 4.94
C PHE A 361 1.06 23.54 3.58
N VAL A 362 1.34 24.23 2.48
CA VAL A 362 1.28 23.64 1.13
C VAL A 362 2.36 22.56 0.96
N SER A 363 3.58 22.76 1.47
CA SER A 363 4.64 21.75 1.41
C SER A 363 4.25 20.50 2.19
N LEU A 364 3.73 20.65 3.41
CA LEU A 364 3.27 19.53 4.22
C LEU A 364 2.15 18.75 3.51
N LEU A 365 1.21 19.45 2.86
CA LEU A 365 0.17 18.83 2.06
C LEU A 365 0.75 18.00 0.91
N MET A 366 1.73 18.55 0.19
CA MET A 366 2.44 17.84 -0.87
C MET A 366 3.22 16.64 -0.34
N ALA A 367 3.82 16.74 0.84
CA ALA A 367 4.53 15.65 1.49
C ALA A 367 3.59 14.50 1.90
N VAL A 368 2.39 14.82 2.42
CA VAL A 368 1.35 13.81 2.73
C VAL A 368 0.91 13.08 1.47
N VAL A 369 0.63 13.83 0.39
CA VAL A 369 0.23 13.24 -0.90
C VAL A 369 1.35 12.37 -1.47
N ALA A 370 2.60 12.83 -1.42
CA ALA A 370 3.76 12.06 -1.87
C ALA A 370 3.94 10.76 -1.07
N ASN A 371 3.83 10.82 0.26
CA ASN A 371 3.94 9.63 1.11
C ASN A 371 2.84 8.60 0.79
N LEU A 372 1.59 9.06 0.68
CA LEU A 372 0.45 8.20 0.32
C LEU A 372 0.65 7.56 -1.06
N TYR A 373 1.08 8.34 -2.05
CA TYR A 373 1.27 7.86 -3.41
C TYR A 373 2.40 6.83 -3.51
N MET A 374 3.55 7.09 -2.89
CA MET A 374 4.66 6.12 -2.82
C MET A 374 4.24 4.82 -2.14
N LEU A 375 3.47 4.91 -1.04
CA LEU A 375 2.97 3.73 -0.34
C LEU A 375 1.95 2.95 -1.18
N LEU A 376 1.05 3.63 -1.90
CA LEU A 376 0.12 3.00 -2.84
C LEU A 376 0.88 2.23 -3.92
N VAL A 377 1.90 2.83 -4.52
CA VAL A 377 2.75 2.17 -5.51
C VAL A 377 3.42 0.92 -4.94
N ASN A 378 4.02 1.02 -3.76
CA ASN A 378 4.65 -0.12 -3.10
C ASN A 378 3.64 -1.25 -2.84
N CYS A 379 2.39 -0.91 -2.51
CA CYS A 379 1.27 -1.84 -2.34
C CYS A 379 0.60 -2.27 -3.66
N SER A 380 1.17 -1.94 -4.82
CA SER A 380 0.56 -2.26 -6.13
C SER A 380 -0.88 -1.72 -6.26
N PHE A 381 -1.14 -0.55 -5.69
CA PHE A 381 -2.44 0.13 -5.60
C PHE A 381 -3.52 -0.61 -4.79
N ASP A 382 -3.15 -1.55 -3.92
CA ASP A 382 -4.07 -2.13 -2.93
C ASP A 382 -4.39 -1.11 -1.81
N ALA A 383 -5.52 -0.42 -1.97
CA ALA A 383 -5.98 0.60 -1.04
C ALA A 383 -6.21 0.08 0.39
N TYR A 384 -6.66 -1.17 0.54
CA TYR A 384 -6.88 -1.77 1.85
C TYR A 384 -5.53 -2.02 2.56
N LEU A 385 -4.57 -2.62 1.84
CA LEU A 385 -3.23 -2.85 2.37
C LEU A 385 -2.53 -1.53 2.71
N THR A 386 -2.64 -0.51 1.87
CA THR A 386 -2.10 0.83 2.14
C THR A 386 -2.72 1.43 3.40
N ALA A 387 -4.05 1.40 3.56
CA ALA A 387 -4.72 1.90 4.75
C ALA A 387 -4.31 1.14 6.02
N TRP A 388 -4.20 -0.19 5.92
CA TRP A 388 -3.72 -1.02 7.02
C TRP A 388 -2.26 -0.73 7.39
N LEU A 389 -1.38 -0.44 6.42
CA LEU A 389 0.00 -0.03 6.69
C LEU A 389 0.09 1.37 7.31
N LEU A 390 -0.70 2.34 6.84
CA LEU A 390 -0.76 3.67 7.45
C LEU A 390 -1.14 3.62 8.93
N THR A 391 -2.07 2.74 9.31
CA THR A 391 -2.49 2.54 10.71
C THR A 391 -1.49 1.72 11.51
N SER A 392 -1.12 0.53 11.02
CA SER A 392 -0.24 -0.39 11.76
C SER A 392 1.21 0.09 11.85
N GLN A 393 1.65 0.96 10.94
CA GLN A 393 3.00 1.53 10.87
C GLN A 393 3.02 3.05 11.08
N PHE A 394 2.03 3.59 11.79
CA PHE A 394 1.81 5.03 11.97
C PHE A 394 3.09 5.82 12.27
N TRP A 395 3.88 5.39 13.25
CA TRP A 395 5.09 6.11 13.65
C TRP A 395 6.18 6.12 12.57
N ILE A 396 6.33 5.03 11.83
CA ILE A 396 7.27 4.96 10.72
C ILE A 396 6.80 5.84 9.56
N GLN A 397 5.50 5.84 9.28
CA GLN A 397 4.91 6.70 8.23
C GLN A 397 5.04 8.18 8.59
N LEU A 398 4.92 8.54 9.86
CA LEU A 398 5.20 9.90 10.33
C LEU A 398 6.65 10.31 10.10
N ILE A 399 7.62 9.41 10.34
CA ILE A 399 9.04 9.70 10.04
C ILE A 399 9.26 9.86 8.54
N ASN A 400 8.67 9.00 7.70
CA ASN A 400 8.74 9.16 6.24
C ASN A 400 8.18 10.51 5.80
N LEU A 401 7.03 10.93 6.34
CA LEU A 401 6.44 12.24 6.07
C LEU A 401 7.40 13.38 6.42
N LEU A 402 8.06 13.32 7.59
CA LEU A 402 9.04 14.33 8.01
C LEU A 402 10.28 14.34 7.11
N LEU A 403 10.74 13.19 6.63
CA LEU A 403 11.86 13.08 5.70
C LEU A 403 11.52 13.66 4.32
N ILE A 404 10.30 13.39 3.83
CA ILE A 404 9.77 13.95 2.59
C ILE A 404 9.61 15.47 2.70
N GLU A 405 9.08 15.96 3.83
CA GLU A 405 8.98 17.40 4.10
C GLU A 405 10.37 18.05 4.12
N LEU A 406 11.34 17.43 4.78
CA LEU A 406 12.71 17.93 4.82
C LEU A 406 13.37 17.95 3.43
N PHE A 407 13.05 16.97 2.59
CA PHE A 407 13.46 16.94 1.17
C PHE A 407 12.84 18.11 0.40
N PHE A 408 11.54 18.36 0.54
CA PHE A 408 10.87 19.52 -0.07
C PHE A 408 11.50 20.84 0.39
N LEU A 409 11.71 21.02 1.70
CA LEU A 409 12.30 22.24 2.26
C LEU A 409 13.73 22.48 1.77
N THR A 410 14.46 21.40 1.48
CA THR A 410 15.80 21.49 0.87
C THR A 410 15.72 21.99 -0.58
N LEU A 411 14.79 21.47 -1.39
CA LEU A 411 14.54 22.00 -2.73
C LEU A 411 14.12 23.47 -2.66
N LEU A 412 13.25 23.83 -1.71
CA LEU A 412 12.88 25.22 -1.46
C LEU A 412 14.08 26.08 -1.05
N ALA A 413 15.01 25.56 -0.25
CA ALA A 413 16.24 26.27 0.10
C ALA A 413 17.19 26.45 -1.10
N ILE A 414 17.28 25.47 -1.99
CA ILE A 414 18.11 25.54 -3.21
C ILE A 414 17.56 26.61 -4.16
N PHE A 415 16.30 26.46 -4.60
CA PHE A 415 15.71 27.30 -5.65
C PHE A 415 15.11 28.62 -5.12
N ASN A 416 14.73 28.64 -3.84
CA ASN A 416 14.10 29.78 -3.15
C ASN A 416 12.85 30.32 -3.85
N ARG A 417 12.13 29.45 -4.56
CA ARG A 417 10.87 29.73 -5.26
C ARG A 417 9.94 28.55 -5.07
N VAL A 418 8.76 28.78 -4.50
CA VAL A 418 7.89 27.68 -4.04
C VAL A 418 7.38 26.81 -5.18
N PHE A 419 6.93 27.38 -6.30
CA PHE A 419 6.40 26.58 -7.41
C PHE A 419 7.49 25.90 -8.22
N VAL A 420 8.69 26.48 -8.30
CA VAL A 420 9.86 25.80 -8.90
C VAL A 420 10.25 24.59 -8.04
N ALA A 421 10.40 24.80 -6.72
CA ALA A 421 10.72 23.71 -5.80
C ALA A 421 9.62 22.64 -5.76
N GLY A 422 8.34 23.06 -5.74
CA GLY A 422 7.19 22.18 -5.78
C GLY A 422 7.07 21.39 -7.08
N GLY A 423 7.33 22.02 -8.23
CA GLY A 423 7.38 21.33 -9.52
C GLY A 423 8.48 20.28 -9.57
N ILE A 424 9.70 20.63 -9.18
CA ILE A 424 10.83 19.67 -9.14
C ILE A 424 10.55 18.52 -8.17
N PHE A 425 10.00 18.83 -6.99
CA PHE A 425 9.58 17.84 -6.01
C PHE A 425 8.54 16.88 -6.60
N SER A 426 7.44 17.40 -7.16
CA SER A 426 6.37 16.59 -7.74
C SER A 426 6.86 15.71 -8.89
N ILE A 427 7.68 16.26 -9.79
CA ILE A 427 8.27 15.49 -10.90
C ILE A 427 9.15 14.36 -10.36
N THR A 428 9.98 14.64 -9.36
CA THR A 428 10.86 13.64 -8.74
C THR A 428 10.04 12.49 -8.13
N ILE A 429 9.00 12.81 -7.35
CA ILE A 429 8.11 11.81 -6.75
C ILE A 429 7.38 10.99 -7.82
N ILE A 430 6.85 11.63 -8.88
CA ILE A 430 6.17 10.92 -9.97
C ILE A 430 7.13 9.96 -10.68
N VAL A 431 8.34 10.41 -11.00
CA VAL A 431 9.34 9.60 -11.71
C VAL A 431 9.75 8.39 -10.86
N ILE A 432 10.07 8.59 -9.58
CA ILE A 432 10.44 7.49 -8.68
C ILE A 432 9.27 6.53 -8.50
N ALA A 433 8.07 7.03 -8.25
CA ALA A 433 6.87 6.22 -8.07
C ALA A 433 6.56 5.36 -9.31
N VAL A 434 6.57 5.96 -10.50
CA VAL A 434 6.35 5.22 -11.74
C VAL A 434 7.46 4.20 -11.92
N ALA A 435 8.73 4.59 -11.87
CA ALA A 435 9.84 3.67 -12.04
C ALA A 435 9.80 2.50 -11.02
N ASN A 436 9.39 2.76 -9.78
CA ASN A 436 9.21 1.75 -8.76
C ASN A 436 8.05 0.80 -9.07
N TYR A 437 6.88 1.30 -9.48
CA TYR A 437 5.76 0.48 -9.94
C TYR A 437 6.16 -0.46 -11.08
N LEU A 438 6.89 0.07 -12.06
CA LEU A 438 7.34 -0.67 -13.24
C LEU A 438 8.37 -1.75 -12.87
N LYS A 439 9.35 -1.42 -12.03
CA LYS A 439 10.37 -2.38 -11.58
C LYS A 439 9.78 -3.49 -10.72
N ILE A 440 8.85 -3.17 -9.80
CA ILE A 440 8.15 -4.17 -8.99
C ILE A 440 7.34 -5.12 -9.89
N GLY A 441 6.62 -4.60 -10.89
CA GLY A 441 5.88 -5.42 -11.85
C GLY A 441 6.77 -6.35 -12.68
N ALA A 442 7.97 -5.89 -13.04
CA ALA A 442 8.90 -6.64 -13.88
C ALA A 442 9.76 -7.67 -13.10
N ARG A 443 10.12 -7.38 -11.84
CA ARG A 443 11.15 -8.12 -11.09
C ARG A 443 10.78 -8.49 -9.64
N ASN A 444 9.60 -8.09 -9.18
CA ASN A 444 9.19 -8.19 -7.78
C ASN A 444 10.21 -7.56 -6.80
N GLU A 445 10.87 -6.50 -7.24
CA GLU A 445 11.92 -5.76 -6.50
C GLU A 445 11.70 -4.26 -6.70
N PRO A 446 11.75 -3.43 -5.64
CA PRO A 446 11.59 -1.99 -5.77
C PRO A 446 12.90 -1.33 -6.21
N ILE A 447 12.90 -0.01 -6.36
CA ILE A 447 14.14 0.73 -6.56
C ILE A 447 15.01 0.66 -5.30
N MET A 448 16.27 0.28 -5.49
CA MET A 448 17.26 0.07 -4.45
C MET A 448 18.43 1.04 -4.66
N PRO A 449 19.16 1.46 -3.60
CA PRO A 449 20.32 2.34 -3.72
C PRO A 449 21.37 1.87 -4.74
N MET A 450 21.50 0.56 -4.92
CA MET A 450 22.45 -0.04 -5.86
C MET A 450 22.06 0.11 -7.34
N ASP A 451 20.81 0.44 -7.65
CA ASP A 451 20.35 0.61 -9.04
C ASP A 451 21.05 1.76 -9.77
N ILE A 452 21.73 2.65 -9.03
CA ILE A 452 22.60 3.69 -9.61
C ILE A 452 23.66 3.07 -10.54
N TYR A 453 24.11 1.84 -10.25
CA TYR A 453 25.07 1.11 -11.11
C TYR A 453 24.43 0.45 -12.34
N SER A 454 23.09 0.46 -12.44
CA SER A 454 22.30 -0.25 -13.45
C SER A 454 21.44 0.70 -14.29
N ILE A 455 21.82 1.97 -14.43
CA ILE A 455 21.05 2.97 -15.19
C ILE A 455 20.84 2.56 -16.67
N ASN A 456 21.74 1.74 -17.20
CA ASN A 456 21.67 1.19 -18.55
C ASN A 456 20.54 0.16 -18.72
N ASP A 457 19.95 -0.36 -17.64
CA ASP A 457 18.84 -1.31 -17.67
C ASP A 457 17.49 -0.59 -17.87
N LEU A 458 17.44 0.75 -17.73
CA LEU A 458 16.20 1.53 -17.79
C LEU A 458 15.41 1.37 -19.10
N PRO A 459 16.02 1.38 -20.31
CA PRO A 459 15.29 1.17 -21.55
C PRO A 459 14.64 -0.22 -21.63
N ALA A 460 15.36 -1.25 -21.16
CA ALA A 460 14.84 -2.62 -21.10
C ALA A 460 13.66 -2.74 -20.13
N ILE A 461 13.75 -2.10 -18.96
CA ILE A 461 12.65 -2.04 -18.00
C ILE A 461 11.46 -1.27 -18.61
N MET A 462 11.69 -0.16 -19.31
CA MET A 462 10.62 0.59 -19.99
C MET A 462 9.95 -0.20 -21.11
N ALA A 463 10.68 -1.08 -21.81
CA ALA A 463 10.11 -1.95 -22.85
C ALA A 463 9.17 -3.03 -22.28
N MET A 464 9.34 -3.39 -21.00
CA MET A 464 8.46 -4.35 -20.30
C MET A 464 7.13 -3.73 -19.86
N VAL A 465 6.93 -2.45 -20.14
CA VAL A 465 5.87 -1.64 -19.54
C VAL A 465 4.89 -1.20 -20.60
N ASN A 466 3.62 -1.12 -20.20
CA ASN A 466 2.58 -0.58 -21.04
C ASN A 466 2.93 0.87 -21.49
N LEU A 467 3.06 1.08 -22.80
CA LEU A 467 3.32 2.39 -23.42
C LEU A 467 2.35 3.47 -22.94
N GLY A 468 1.10 3.11 -22.66
CA GLY A 468 0.10 4.01 -22.07
C GLY A 468 0.47 4.49 -20.68
N THR A 469 1.09 3.66 -19.84
CA THR A 469 1.58 4.06 -18.50
C THR A 469 2.72 5.06 -18.62
N VAL A 470 3.67 4.83 -19.54
CA VAL A 470 4.78 5.76 -19.79
C VAL A 470 4.25 7.08 -20.36
N ALA A 471 3.35 7.03 -21.34
CA ALA A 471 2.72 8.21 -21.91
C ALA A 471 1.93 9.01 -20.85
N ALA A 472 1.17 8.34 -20.00
CA ALA A 472 0.44 8.97 -18.90
C ALA A 472 1.40 9.66 -17.91
N ALA A 473 2.54 9.05 -17.59
CA ALA A 473 3.56 9.66 -16.74
C ALA A 473 4.17 10.92 -17.39
N ILE A 474 4.50 10.88 -18.69
CA ILE A 474 5.00 12.04 -19.42
C ILE A 474 3.97 13.17 -19.45
N ILE A 475 2.70 12.85 -19.76
CA ILE A 475 1.59 13.82 -19.74
C ILE A 475 1.43 14.43 -18.34
N GLY A 476 1.49 13.61 -17.28
CA GLY A 476 1.44 14.06 -15.89
C GLY A 476 2.59 15.02 -15.55
N VAL A 477 3.82 14.70 -15.95
CA VAL A 477 4.99 15.58 -15.76
C VAL A 477 4.81 16.90 -16.51
N LEU A 478 4.37 16.87 -17.76
CA LEU A 478 4.09 18.09 -18.54
C LEU A 478 2.98 18.93 -17.91
N ALA A 479 1.90 18.30 -17.44
CA ALA A 479 0.81 18.97 -16.74
C ALA A 479 1.31 19.67 -15.46
N VAL A 480 2.18 19.02 -14.68
CA VAL A 480 2.80 19.63 -13.50
C VAL A 480 3.67 20.83 -13.89
N ILE A 481 4.49 20.72 -14.95
CA ILE A 481 5.32 21.84 -15.43
C ILE A 481 4.44 23.03 -15.82
N VAL A 482 3.39 22.80 -16.62
CA VAL A 482 2.47 23.86 -17.07
C VAL A 482 1.74 24.47 -15.88
N LEU A 483 1.22 23.66 -14.97
CA LEU A 483 0.53 24.12 -13.77
C LEU A 483 1.45 24.98 -12.89
N MET A 484 2.67 24.50 -12.61
CA MET A 484 3.62 25.23 -11.76
C MET A 484 4.13 26.51 -12.43
N ALA A 485 4.32 26.52 -13.75
CA ALA A 485 4.65 27.73 -14.50
C ALA A 485 3.50 28.75 -14.49
N TRP A 486 2.26 28.29 -14.65
CA TRP A 486 1.07 29.14 -14.54
C TRP A 486 0.94 29.71 -13.13
N LEU A 487 1.09 28.88 -12.10
CA LEU A 487 1.06 29.30 -10.70
C LEU A 487 2.15 30.36 -10.44
N GLU A 488 3.41 30.11 -10.80
CA GLU A 488 4.51 31.07 -10.63
C GLU A 488 4.22 32.42 -11.30
N ARG A 489 3.60 32.43 -12.49
CA ARG A 489 3.24 33.67 -13.20
C ARG A 489 2.04 34.39 -12.58
N HIS A 490 0.99 33.64 -12.24
CA HIS A 490 -0.25 34.21 -11.69
C HIS A 490 -0.01 34.83 -10.32
N PHE A 491 0.73 34.10 -9.51
CA PHE A 491 0.93 34.42 -8.11
C PHE A 491 2.20 35.27 -7.88
N LYS A 492 3.18 35.24 -8.80
CA LYS A 492 4.43 36.05 -8.78
C LYS A 492 5.25 35.85 -7.50
N THR A 493 5.43 34.61 -7.08
CA THR A 493 6.26 34.29 -5.91
C THR A 493 7.69 34.75 -6.09
N GLY A 494 8.08 35.78 -5.35
CA GLY A 494 9.47 36.15 -5.18
C GLY A 494 10.24 35.13 -4.32
N LYS A 495 11.46 35.54 -3.92
CA LYS A 495 12.28 34.79 -2.96
C LYS A 495 11.63 34.80 -1.58
N ILE A 496 11.49 33.63 -0.96
CA ILE A 496 10.73 33.46 0.30
C ILE A 496 11.67 33.33 1.51
N LEU A 497 12.70 32.47 1.39
CA LEU A 497 13.62 32.15 2.46
C LEU A 497 14.77 33.15 2.54
N LYS A 498 15.08 33.57 3.76
CA LYS A 498 16.29 34.33 4.08
C LYS A 498 17.52 33.43 4.01
N TRP A 499 18.69 34.00 3.75
CA TRP A 499 19.96 33.25 3.66
C TRP A 499 20.20 32.31 4.84
N LYS A 500 20.01 32.78 6.08
CA LYS A 500 20.16 31.96 7.29
C LYS A 500 19.28 30.70 7.24
N SER A 501 18.00 30.83 6.89
CA SER A 501 17.07 29.70 6.77
C SER A 501 17.46 28.74 5.65
N ARG A 502 17.99 29.25 4.52
CA ARG A 502 18.49 28.40 3.43
C ARG A 502 19.65 27.55 3.91
N VAL A 503 20.65 28.16 4.55
CA VAL A 503 21.81 27.44 5.12
C VAL A 503 21.36 26.43 6.17
N THR A 504 20.40 26.78 7.02
CA THR A 504 19.82 25.84 8.01
C THR A 504 19.29 24.57 7.35
N PHE A 505 18.43 24.67 6.34
CA PHE A 505 17.91 23.46 5.66
C PHE A 505 18.99 22.72 4.88
N LEU A 506 19.92 23.44 4.24
CA LEU A 506 21.03 22.81 3.51
C LEU A 506 22.00 22.04 4.43
N VAL A 507 22.10 22.40 5.71
CA VAL A 507 22.96 21.72 6.70
C VAL A 507 22.20 20.66 7.49
N ILE A 508 20.97 20.96 7.97
CA ILE A 508 20.18 20.02 8.77
C ILE A 508 19.82 18.78 7.95
N THR A 509 19.45 18.93 6.68
CA THR A 509 19.07 17.79 5.84
C THR A 509 20.14 16.72 5.75
N PRO A 510 21.39 16.99 5.31
CA PRO A 510 22.43 15.98 5.27
C PRO A 510 22.79 15.44 6.66
N LEU A 511 22.70 16.25 7.73
CA LEU A 511 22.91 15.76 9.09
C LEU A 511 21.85 14.75 9.53
N VAL A 512 20.57 15.02 9.25
CA VAL A 512 19.46 14.11 9.58
C VAL A 512 19.55 12.83 8.76
N TYR A 513 19.68 12.93 7.44
CA TYR A 513 19.80 11.78 6.56
C TYR A 513 21.06 10.97 6.88
N GLY A 514 22.21 11.62 7.09
CA GLY A 514 23.47 10.97 7.46
C GLY A 514 23.40 10.30 8.84
N PHE A 515 22.78 10.94 9.82
CA PHE A 515 22.52 10.33 11.14
C PHE A 515 21.66 9.07 11.02
N LEU A 516 20.59 9.12 10.23
CA LEU A 516 19.73 7.95 9.98
C LEU A 516 20.50 6.84 9.27
N ILE A 517 21.24 7.14 8.20
CA ILE A 517 22.09 6.14 7.52
C ILE A 517 23.07 5.49 8.50
N TRP A 518 23.65 6.27 9.41
CA TRP A 518 24.59 5.74 10.41
C TRP A 518 23.92 4.89 11.50
N LYS A 519 22.73 5.29 11.97
CA LYS A 519 22.04 4.70 13.13
C LYS A 519 20.99 3.65 12.81
N LEU A 520 20.39 3.69 11.63
CA LEU A 520 19.47 2.64 11.18
C LEU A 520 20.21 1.29 11.22
N PRO A 521 19.56 0.21 11.66
CA PRO A 521 20.21 -1.09 11.69
C PRO A 521 20.70 -1.44 10.29
N ASP A 522 21.89 -2.03 10.19
CA ASP A 522 22.26 -2.76 8.98
C ASP A 522 21.10 -3.73 8.66
N TYR A 523 20.86 -3.96 7.37
CA TYR A 523 19.87 -4.89 6.83
C TYR A 523 20.22 -6.37 7.15
N LYS A 524 20.34 -6.68 8.43
CA LYS A 524 20.65 -8.00 9.01
C LYS A 524 19.38 -8.62 9.58
N ASN A 525 19.32 -9.95 9.53
CA ASN A 525 18.33 -10.76 10.26
C ASN A 525 18.40 -10.61 11.79
N ASN A 526 19.48 -10.05 12.35
CA ASN A 526 19.67 -9.94 13.80
C ASN A 526 18.98 -8.74 14.47
N PHE A 527 18.15 -7.97 13.77
CA PHE A 527 17.36 -6.90 14.41
C PHE A 527 16.46 -7.44 15.54
N ALA A 528 15.91 -8.64 15.37
CA ALA A 528 15.09 -9.29 16.39
C ALA A 528 15.88 -9.72 17.64
N THR A 529 17.21 -9.93 17.52
CA THR A 529 18.07 -10.48 18.58
C THR A 529 19.05 -9.45 19.19
N GLN A 530 19.21 -8.27 18.59
CA GLN A 530 20.11 -7.20 19.06
C GLN A 530 19.37 -6.00 19.68
N THR A 531 18.58 -6.22 20.74
CA THR A 531 17.90 -5.16 21.50
C THR A 531 18.83 -4.32 22.38
N LYS A 532 20.12 -4.68 22.49
CA LYS A 532 21.10 -3.97 23.33
C LYS A 532 21.52 -2.60 22.79
N SER A 533 21.27 -2.29 21.52
CA SER A 533 21.48 -0.94 20.99
C SER A 533 20.30 -0.03 21.35
N PRO A 534 20.53 1.15 21.97
CA PRO A 534 19.47 2.14 22.23
C PRO A 534 18.67 2.50 20.97
N THR A 535 19.29 2.51 19.79
CA THR A 535 18.61 2.83 18.53
C THR A 535 17.66 1.72 18.07
N ASN A 536 18.05 0.45 18.19
CA ASN A 536 17.20 -0.68 17.84
C ASN A 536 15.98 -0.77 18.77
N TYR A 537 16.16 -0.44 20.05
CA TYR A 537 15.05 -0.36 21.00
C TYR A 537 14.00 0.68 20.58
N VAL A 538 14.44 1.89 20.20
CA VAL A 538 13.54 2.95 19.71
C VAL A 538 12.84 2.51 18.43
N LEU A 539 13.59 2.00 17.44
CA LEU A 539 13.00 1.55 16.16
C LEU A 539 11.96 0.44 16.34
N LYS A 540 12.19 -0.51 17.25
CA LYS A 540 11.21 -1.54 17.58
C LYS A 540 9.94 -0.95 18.22
N LYS A 541 10.07 0.05 19.10
CA LYS A 541 8.91 0.78 19.65
C LYS A 541 8.13 1.54 18.58
N LEU A 542 8.81 2.03 17.56
CA LEU A 542 8.19 2.67 16.40
C LEU A 542 7.61 1.65 15.40
N ASN A 543 7.70 0.34 15.69
CA ASN A 543 7.26 -0.76 14.83
C ASN A 543 8.07 -0.90 13.53
N PHE A 544 9.34 -0.50 13.49
CA PHE A 544 10.21 -0.78 12.34
C PHE A 544 10.36 -2.31 12.16
N LEU A 545 10.06 -2.81 10.96
CA LEU A 545 10.08 -4.24 10.64
C LEU A 545 11.06 -4.51 9.48
N PRO A 546 12.31 -4.90 9.76
CA PRO A 546 13.24 -5.20 8.69
C PRO A 546 12.88 -6.52 8.01
N TYR A 547 12.61 -6.45 6.71
CA TYR A 547 12.44 -7.61 5.83
C TYR A 547 13.59 -7.74 4.85
N PRO A 548 14.77 -8.20 5.32
CA PRO A 548 15.95 -8.08 4.50
C PRO A 548 15.98 -9.05 3.30
N GLN A 549 15.15 -10.10 3.31
CA GLN A 549 15.06 -11.03 2.19
C GLN A 549 13.92 -10.69 1.22
N ALA A 550 13.20 -9.60 1.45
CA ALA A 550 12.06 -9.20 0.64
C ALA A 550 12.00 -7.66 0.56
N PRO A 551 12.80 -7.03 -0.32
CA PRO A 551 12.91 -5.58 -0.41
C PRO A 551 11.57 -4.85 -0.61
N VAL A 552 10.66 -5.39 -1.44
CA VAL A 552 9.30 -4.81 -1.62
C VAL A 552 8.54 -4.79 -0.30
N VAL A 553 8.58 -5.90 0.45
CA VAL A 553 7.94 -6.01 1.77
C VAL A 553 8.61 -5.04 2.76
N HIS A 554 9.93 -4.91 2.70
CA HIS A 554 10.67 -3.95 3.53
C HIS A 554 10.22 -2.51 3.32
N LEU A 555 10.08 -2.05 2.07
CA LEU A 555 9.63 -0.70 1.75
C LEU A 555 8.15 -0.49 2.09
N ARG A 556 7.29 -1.51 1.93
CA ARG A 556 5.87 -1.45 2.37
C ARG A 556 5.73 -1.17 3.85
N TYR A 557 6.43 -1.94 4.69
CA TYR A 557 6.32 -1.80 6.15
C TYR A 557 7.05 -0.57 6.69
N ASN A 558 8.22 -0.24 6.14
CA ASN A 558 9.05 0.84 6.67
C ASN A 558 8.89 2.17 5.92
N GLY A 559 8.07 2.23 4.88
CA GLY A 559 7.98 3.39 3.98
C GLY A 559 9.22 3.57 3.10
N GLU A 560 9.06 4.35 2.04
CA GLU A 560 10.08 4.50 0.98
C GLU A 560 11.40 5.06 1.51
N PHE A 561 11.36 6.22 2.18
CA PHE A 561 12.56 6.93 2.60
C PHE A 561 13.30 6.18 3.70
N MET A 562 12.60 5.76 4.75
CA MET A 562 13.20 4.99 5.85
C MET A 562 13.71 3.62 5.38
N GLY A 563 12.96 2.94 4.50
CA GLY A 563 13.36 1.68 3.88
C GLY A 563 14.65 1.82 3.07
N ILE A 564 14.68 2.74 2.11
CA ILE A 564 15.85 3.01 1.26
C ILE A 564 17.06 3.45 2.11
N LEU A 565 16.87 4.36 3.08
CA LEU A 565 17.96 4.82 3.95
C LEU A 565 18.61 3.68 4.74
N SER A 566 17.83 2.67 5.16
CA SER A 566 18.35 1.48 5.84
C SER A 566 19.17 0.56 4.91
N MET A 567 18.99 0.70 3.60
CA MET A 567 19.64 -0.10 2.55
C MET A 567 20.84 0.61 1.91
N VAL A 568 21.12 1.88 2.23
CA VAL A 568 22.27 2.61 1.64
C VAL A 568 23.61 1.96 1.98
N ARG A 569 23.74 1.40 3.20
CA ARG A 569 24.95 0.70 3.64
C ARG A 569 24.94 -0.76 3.20
N VAL A 570 25.13 -1.00 1.92
CA VAL A 570 25.19 -2.37 1.36
C VAL A 570 26.54 -3.00 1.65
N LYS A 571 26.54 -4.08 2.44
CA LYS A 571 27.72 -4.96 2.59
C LYS A 571 27.56 -6.13 1.63
N THR A 572 28.60 -6.52 0.90
CA THR A 572 28.53 -7.72 0.05
C THR A 572 28.31 -8.98 0.88
N MET A 573 29.19 -9.19 1.87
CA MET A 573 29.17 -10.33 2.77
C MET A 573 29.77 -9.89 4.12
N TYR A 574 29.30 -10.47 5.23
CA TYR A 574 29.94 -10.24 6.52
C TYR A 574 31.25 -11.00 6.62
N LYS A 575 32.31 -10.32 7.09
CA LYS A 575 33.63 -10.91 7.28
C LYS A 575 33.54 -12.12 8.24
N PRO A 576 33.83 -13.35 7.77
CA PRO A 576 33.86 -14.52 8.63
C PRO A 576 34.96 -14.38 9.70
N SER A 577 34.72 -14.93 10.89
CA SER A 577 35.71 -14.95 11.96
C SER A 577 37.00 -15.64 11.50
N GLY A 578 38.15 -15.05 11.80
CA GLY A 578 39.45 -15.65 11.44
C GLY A 578 39.84 -15.54 9.96
N TYR A 579 39.13 -14.74 9.15
CA TYR A 579 39.56 -14.44 7.78
C TYR A 579 40.94 -13.74 7.76
N SER A 580 41.93 -14.42 7.18
CA SER A 580 43.30 -13.97 6.94
C SER A 580 43.88 -14.77 5.76
N GLU A 581 44.99 -14.29 5.19
CA GLU A 581 45.72 -15.01 4.13
C GLU A 581 46.09 -16.44 4.57
N GLN A 582 46.59 -16.59 5.81
CA GLN A 582 46.96 -17.90 6.38
C GLN A 582 45.76 -18.86 6.44
N SER A 583 44.57 -18.36 6.83
CA SER A 583 43.35 -19.16 6.87
C SER A 583 42.92 -19.60 5.48
N ILE A 584 42.98 -18.71 4.49
CA ILE A 584 42.66 -19.04 3.09
C ILE A 584 43.65 -20.07 2.53
N ASN A 585 44.96 -19.89 2.75
CA ASN A 585 45.99 -20.84 2.32
C ASN A 585 45.86 -22.22 2.98
N ARG A 586 45.29 -22.29 4.19
CA ARG A 586 44.96 -23.57 4.85
C ARG A 586 43.77 -24.25 4.18
N VAL A 587 42.71 -23.50 3.90
CA VAL A 587 41.50 -24.00 3.22
C VAL A 587 41.85 -24.48 1.80
N VAL A 588 42.58 -23.67 1.03
CA VAL A 588 43.05 -24.04 -0.31
C VAL A 588 43.80 -25.37 -0.30
N ARG A 589 44.84 -25.51 0.54
CA ARG A 589 45.64 -26.74 0.62
C ARG A 589 44.82 -27.96 1.06
N LYS A 590 43.83 -27.77 1.95
CA LYS A 590 42.93 -28.85 2.37
C LYS A 590 42.15 -29.40 1.19
N TYR A 591 41.51 -28.53 0.40
CA TYR A 591 40.64 -28.95 -0.68
C TYR A 591 41.40 -29.30 -1.97
N GLU A 592 42.64 -28.85 -2.16
CA GLU A 592 43.52 -29.40 -3.19
C GLU A 592 43.87 -30.87 -2.91
N LYS A 593 44.13 -31.24 -1.64
CA LYS A 593 44.32 -32.64 -1.25
C LYS A 593 43.03 -33.45 -1.45
N GLU A 594 41.88 -32.89 -1.09
CA GLU A 594 40.58 -33.52 -1.32
C GLU A 594 40.33 -33.74 -2.82
N ALA A 595 40.66 -32.75 -3.67
CA ALA A 595 40.58 -32.88 -5.12
C ALA A 595 41.46 -34.02 -5.63
N GLN A 596 42.69 -34.16 -5.12
CA GLN A 596 43.56 -35.29 -5.46
C GLN A 596 42.93 -36.64 -5.12
N GLN A 597 42.27 -36.76 -3.97
CA GLN A 597 41.57 -37.98 -3.55
C GLN A 597 40.37 -38.29 -4.46
N ILE A 598 39.50 -37.31 -4.71
CA ILE A 598 38.35 -37.45 -5.62
C ILE A 598 38.82 -37.86 -7.03
N ASN A 599 39.93 -37.27 -7.50
CA ASN A 599 40.47 -37.52 -8.84
C ASN A 599 41.20 -38.87 -8.99
N GLN A 600 41.34 -39.65 -7.91
CA GLN A 600 41.78 -41.05 -8.00
C GLN A 600 40.72 -41.92 -8.70
N THR A 601 39.43 -41.62 -8.49
CA THR A 601 38.31 -42.38 -9.08
C THR A 601 37.66 -41.65 -10.26
N ARG A 602 37.62 -40.31 -10.24
CA ARG A 602 37.11 -39.50 -11.36
C ARG A 602 38.20 -39.24 -12.40
N LYS A 603 37.94 -39.62 -13.66
CA LYS A 603 38.93 -39.56 -14.77
C LYS A 603 38.49 -38.73 -15.97
N GLY A 604 37.20 -38.35 -16.05
CA GLY A 604 36.67 -37.58 -17.17
C GLY A 604 37.17 -36.13 -17.19
N THR A 605 37.04 -35.49 -18.36
CA THR A 605 37.39 -34.09 -18.62
C THR A 605 36.16 -33.35 -19.17
N ILE A 606 35.55 -32.47 -18.39
CA ILE A 606 34.28 -31.82 -18.81
C ILE A 606 34.46 -30.89 -20.02
N GLY A 607 35.63 -30.25 -20.16
CA GLY A 607 35.89 -29.27 -21.20
C GLY A 607 35.86 -29.82 -22.63
N GLU A 608 35.87 -31.14 -22.79
CA GLU A 608 35.76 -31.85 -24.07
C GLU A 608 34.30 -32.16 -24.45
N GLN A 609 33.36 -32.03 -23.50
CA GLN A 609 31.94 -32.31 -23.70
C GLN A 609 31.17 -31.05 -24.13
N THR A 610 29.97 -31.26 -24.70
CA THR A 610 28.97 -30.18 -24.80
C THR A 610 28.17 -30.14 -23.51
N VAL A 611 28.34 -29.10 -22.70
CA VAL A 611 27.55 -28.86 -21.49
C VAL A 611 26.55 -27.75 -21.73
N ILE A 612 25.30 -28.00 -21.37
CA ILE A 612 24.19 -27.08 -21.56
C ILE A 612 23.56 -26.80 -20.21
N TYR A 613 23.51 -25.54 -19.81
CA TYR A 613 22.69 -25.08 -18.70
C TYR A 613 21.44 -24.43 -19.27
N VAL A 614 20.27 -24.90 -18.85
CA VAL A 614 18.97 -24.35 -19.23
C VAL A 614 18.28 -23.85 -17.97
N LEU A 615 18.23 -22.53 -17.83
CA LEU A 615 17.32 -21.85 -16.94
C LEU A 615 15.97 -21.71 -17.66
N SER A 616 14.98 -22.46 -17.20
CA SER A 616 13.61 -22.40 -17.70
C SER A 616 12.80 -21.40 -16.87
N GLU A 617 12.58 -20.22 -17.44
CA GLU A 617 11.92 -19.08 -16.78
C GLU A 617 10.63 -19.47 -16.06
N SER A 618 10.55 -19.08 -14.79
CA SER A 618 9.42 -19.28 -13.87
C SER A 618 8.93 -20.74 -13.77
N TYR A 619 9.70 -21.75 -14.20
CA TYR A 619 9.20 -23.11 -14.31
C TYR A 619 9.10 -23.82 -12.95
N ALA A 620 7.87 -24.05 -12.51
CA ALA A 620 7.55 -24.91 -11.37
C ALA A 620 6.18 -25.56 -11.56
N ASN A 621 6.08 -26.87 -11.30
CA ASN A 621 4.82 -27.61 -11.45
C ASN A 621 3.74 -27.10 -10.46
N PRO A 622 2.62 -26.48 -10.95
CA PRO A 622 1.59 -25.90 -10.08
C PRO A 622 0.88 -26.93 -9.19
N ASN A 623 0.91 -28.22 -9.55
CA ASN A 623 0.30 -29.29 -8.75
C ASN A 623 0.94 -29.45 -7.36
N ARG A 624 2.12 -28.85 -7.11
CA ARG A 624 2.75 -28.84 -5.79
C ARG A 624 2.30 -27.68 -4.89
N VAL A 625 1.62 -26.68 -5.46
CA VAL A 625 1.15 -25.52 -4.70
C VAL A 625 -0.06 -25.93 -3.86
N PRO A 626 -0.01 -25.77 -2.51
CA PRO A 626 -1.09 -26.19 -1.65
C PRO A 626 -2.43 -25.52 -1.99
N GLY A 627 -3.48 -26.33 -2.09
CA GLY A 627 -4.84 -25.84 -2.36
C GLY A 627 -5.11 -25.50 -3.83
N VAL A 628 -4.19 -25.81 -4.75
CA VAL A 628 -4.37 -25.68 -6.20
C VAL A 628 -4.52 -27.05 -6.84
N THR A 629 -5.55 -27.21 -7.66
CA THR A 629 -5.80 -28.42 -8.44
C THR A 629 -6.00 -28.05 -9.91
N LEU A 630 -5.26 -28.72 -10.80
CA LEU A 630 -5.38 -28.54 -12.24
C LEU A 630 -6.18 -29.68 -12.87
N SER A 631 -6.93 -29.39 -13.93
CA SER A 631 -7.66 -30.41 -14.71
C SER A 631 -6.74 -31.40 -15.44
N LYS A 632 -5.48 -31.01 -15.66
CA LYS A 632 -4.45 -31.84 -16.32
C LYS A 632 -3.07 -31.47 -15.79
N ASN A 633 -2.17 -32.44 -15.71
CA ASN A 633 -0.76 -32.19 -15.36
C ASN A 633 -0.03 -31.49 -16.52
N PRO A 634 0.49 -30.25 -16.35
CA PRO A 634 1.18 -29.52 -17.40
C PRO A 634 2.64 -29.96 -17.62
N ALA A 635 3.22 -30.77 -16.73
CA ALA A 635 4.65 -31.12 -16.71
C ALA A 635 4.90 -32.62 -16.91
N ALA A 636 4.08 -33.29 -17.73
CA ALA A 636 4.07 -34.75 -17.83
C ALA A 636 5.38 -35.33 -18.40
N TYR A 637 6.01 -34.68 -19.38
CA TYR A 637 7.30 -35.13 -19.91
C TYR A 637 8.43 -34.90 -18.91
N LEU A 638 8.46 -33.75 -18.25
CA LEU A 638 9.40 -33.49 -17.16
C LEU A 638 9.31 -34.56 -16.06
N ASP A 639 8.11 -34.89 -15.61
CA ASP A 639 7.92 -35.95 -14.60
C ASP A 639 8.45 -37.31 -15.10
N SER A 640 8.34 -37.59 -16.40
CA SER A 640 8.90 -38.79 -17.02
C SER A 640 10.43 -38.78 -17.07
N ILE A 641 11.08 -37.66 -17.37
CA ILE A 641 12.55 -37.63 -17.50
C ILE A 641 13.23 -37.70 -16.14
N LYS A 642 12.63 -37.09 -15.10
CA LYS A 642 13.13 -37.10 -13.72
C LYS A 642 13.26 -38.52 -13.15
N LYS A 643 12.35 -39.44 -13.49
CA LYS A 643 12.36 -40.83 -12.99
C LYS A 643 13.66 -41.59 -13.29
N ASN A 644 14.32 -41.30 -14.40
CA ASN A 644 15.46 -42.07 -14.91
C ASN A 644 16.78 -41.30 -14.92
N ASN A 645 16.83 -40.12 -14.30
CA ASN A 645 18.00 -39.24 -14.29
C ASN A 645 18.19 -38.62 -12.91
N THR A 646 19.37 -38.03 -12.70
CA THR A 646 19.59 -37.13 -11.57
C THR A 646 18.57 -36.01 -11.60
N SER A 647 17.78 -35.89 -10.54
CA SER A 647 16.69 -34.93 -10.48
C SER A 647 16.17 -34.77 -9.07
N GLY A 648 15.41 -33.70 -8.86
CA GLY A 648 14.78 -33.42 -7.58
C GLY A 648 14.03 -32.10 -7.63
N LEU A 649 14.10 -31.37 -6.52
CA LEU A 649 13.64 -30.00 -6.38
C LEU A 649 14.80 -29.08 -6.04
N MET A 650 14.72 -27.83 -6.47
CA MET A 650 15.69 -26.80 -6.16
C MET A 650 15.03 -25.79 -5.22
N ASP A 651 15.65 -25.53 -4.07
CA ASP A 651 15.31 -24.40 -3.20
C ASP A 651 15.80 -23.12 -3.90
N SER A 652 14.85 -22.29 -4.30
CA SER A 652 15.08 -21.04 -5.02
C SER A 652 15.22 -19.89 -4.03
N TYR A 653 16.20 -19.02 -4.27
CA TYR A 653 16.27 -17.72 -3.60
C TYR A 653 15.05 -16.83 -3.89
N GLY A 654 14.45 -16.97 -5.08
CA GLY A 654 13.39 -16.10 -5.59
C GLY A 654 11.97 -16.65 -5.54
N TYR A 655 10.98 -15.74 -5.53
CA TYR A 655 9.56 -15.99 -5.80
C TYR A 655 9.00 -14.84 -6.66
N GLY A 656 8.52 -15.17 -7.87
CA GLY A 656 8.06 -14.19 -8.86
C GLY A 656 9.16 -13.26 -9.42
N GLY A 657 10.43 -13.62 -9.23
CA GLY A 657 11.61 -12.89 -9.66
C GLY A 657 12.88 -13.51 -9.06
N GLY A 658 14.05 -12.97 -9.41
CA GLY A 658 15.35 -13.43 -8.89
C GLY A 658 16.20 -14.22 -9.89
N THR A 659 15.79 -14.32 -11.16
CA THR A 659 16.45 -15.09 -12.21
C THR A 659 17.98 -14.94 -12.26
N ALA A 660 18.50 -13.70 -12.16
CA ALA A 660 19.93 -13.44 -12.19
C ALA A 660 20.69 -13.92 -10.94
N ASP A 661 20.01 -14.03 -9.79
CA ASP A 661 20.59 -14.58 -8.56
C ASP A 661 20.82 -16.09 -8.74
N ILE A 662 19.78 -16.82 -9.16
CA ILE A 662 19.87 -18.26 -9.43
C ILE A 662 20.87 -18.55 -10.57
N GLU A 663 20.88 -17.74 -11.64
CA GLU A 663 21.83 -17.85 -12.74
C GLU A 663 23.27 -17.62 -12.27
N PHE A 664 23.49 -16.66 -11.37
CA PHE A 664 24.78 -16.43 -10.74
C PHE A 664 25.24 -17.64 -9.92
N GLU A 665 24.38 -18.20 -9.07
CA GLU A 665 24.72 -19.35 -8.24
C GLU A 665 25.03 -20.58 -9.07
N ALA A 666 24.20 -20.89 -10.08
CA ALA A 666 24.39 -22.02 -10.97
C ALA A 666 25.73 -21.93 -11.73
N LEU A 667 26.07 -20.74 -12.24
CA LEU A 667 27.31 -20.54 -13.01
C LEU A 667 28.56 -20.44 -12.15
N THR A 668 28.47 -19.92 -10.92
CA THR A 668 29.64 -19.64 -10.07
C THR A 668 29.88 -20.65 -8.97
N SER A 669 28.84 -21.40 -8.56
CA SER A 669 28.80 -22.18 -7.32
C SER A 669 29.01 -21.35 -6.04
N LEU A 670 28.82 -20.03 -6.09
CA LEU A 670 28.76 -19.16 -4.91
C LEU A 670 27.30 -19.01 -4.47
N SER A 671 27.00 -19.09 -3.18
CA SER A 671 25.63 -19.16 -2.67
C SER A 671 25.09 -17.78 -2.29
N MET A 672 23.83 -17.50 -2.63
CA MET A 672 23.15 -16.28 -2.19
C MET A 672 22.99 -16.22 -0.67
N ASP A 673 22.88 -17.37 0.00
CA ASP A 673 22.69 -17.47 1.45
C ASP A 673 23.84 -16.88 2.28
N ASN A 674 25.06 -16.94 1.73
CA ASN A 674 26.25 -16.41 2.38
C ASN A 674 26.37 -14.88 2.27
N PHE A 675 25.68 -14.25 1.33
CA PHE A 675 25.76 -12.81 1.15
C PHE A 675 24.97 -12.05 2.22
N SER A 676 25.27 -10.77 2.39
CA SER A 676 24.36 -9.91 3.13
C SER A 676 23.05 -9.85 2.37
N ALA A 677 21.95 -9.96 3.09
CA ALA A 677 20.63 -9.74 2.53
C ALA A 677 20.50 -8.39 1.79
N SER A 678 21.29 -7.36 2.17
CA SER A 678 21.26 -6.03 1.50
C SER A 678 21.85 -6.04 0.11
N MET A 679 22.63 -7.07 -0.19
CA MET A 679 23.17 -7.31 -1.51
C MET A 679 22.12 -8.13 -2.26
N THR A 680 21.42 -7.47 -3.17
CA THR A 680 20.57 -8.13 -4.17
C THR A 680 21.33 -8.16 -5.50
N VAL A 681 21.08 -9.14 -6.37
CA VAL A 681 21.57 -9.15 -7.77
C VAL A 681 23.10 -9.04 -7.92
N PRO A 682 23.85 -10.11 -7.63
CA PRO A 682 25.32 -10.14 -7.73
C PRO A 682 25.88 -9.64 -9.05
N TYR A 683 25.15 -9.84 -10.16
CA TYR A 683 25.52 -9.36 -11.50
C TYR A 683 25.71 -7.85 -11.59
N THR A 684 24.91 -7.09 -10.86
CA THR A 684 24.96 -5.62 -10.87
C THR A 684 25.91 -5.06 -9.82
N TYR A 685 26.17 -5.81 -8.74
CA TYR A 685 26.92 -5.31 -7.59
C TYR A 685 28.29 -5.94 -7.39
N VAL A 686 28.35 -7.27 -7.41
CA VAL A 686 29.53 -8.06 -7.04
C VAL A 686 30.43 -8.22 -8.25
N VAL A 687 29.86 -8.74 -9.34
CA VAL A 687 30.61 -9.06 -10.56
C VAL A 687 31.40 -7.87 -11.11
N PRO A 688 30.87 -6.62 -11.14
CA PRO A 688 31.65 -5.47 -11.61
C PRO A 688 32.85 -5.11 -10.73
N LYS A 689 32.82 -5.43 -9.43
CA LYS A 689 33.82 -4.98 -8.43
C LYS A 689 34.97 -5.95 -8.20
N VAL A 690 34.78 -7.23 -8.50
CA VAL A 690 35.80 -8.28 -8.27
C VAL A 690 36.72 -8.45 -9.49
N ASN A 691 38.01 -8.70 -9.33
CA ASN A 691 38.88 -8.91 -10.50
C ASN A 691 38.70 -10.31 -11.10
N HIS A 692 38.66 -11.32 -10.22
CA HIS A 692 38.46 -12.72 -10.59
C HIS A 692 37.25 -13.31 -9.88
N ILE A 693 36.56 -14.24 -10.54
CA ILE A 693 35.42 -14.97 -9.97
C ILE A 693 35.39 -16.38 -10.58
N PRO A 694 35.17 -17.44 -9.79
CA PRO A 694 35.04 -18.77 -10.35
C PRO A 694 33.73 -18.85 -11.12
N VAL A 695 33.80 -19.36 -12.33
CA VAL A 695 32.64 -19.62 -13.18
C VAL A 695 32.87 -20.90 -13.96
N ILE A 696 31.82 -21.70 -14.13
CA ILE A 696 31.86 -22.97 -14.87
C ILE A 696 32.39 -22.80 -16.29
N THR A 697 32.15 -21.63 -16.89
CA THR A 697 32.68 -21.29 -18.20
C THR A 697 34.20 -21.41 -18.26
N ASN A 698 34.94 -21.22 -17.16
CA ASN A 698 36.41 -21.36 -17.11
C ASN A 698 36.89 -22.78 -17.45
N LEU A 699 36.02 -23.79 -17.36
CA LEU A 699 36.34 -25.18 -17.71
C LEU A 699 36.29 -25.45 -19.22
N PHE A 700 35.89 -24.46 -20.04
CA PHE A 700 35.66 -24.62 -21.47
C PHE A 700 36.45 -23.62 -22.31
N GLN A 701 36.71 -23.96 -23.56
CA GLN A 701 37.27 -23.02 -24.54
C GLN A 701 36.16 -22.28 -25.30
N THR A 702 35.16 -23.02 -25.80
CA THR A 702 34.00 -22.48 -26.51
C THR A 702 32.84 -22.23 -25.54
N LYS A 703 32.30 -21.02 -25.50
CA LYS A 703 31.32 -20.56 -24.51
C LYS A 703 30.29 -19.66 -25.18
N THR A 704 29.03 -20.06 -25.15
CA THR A 704 27.92 -19.29 -25.75
C THR A 704 26.81 -19.06 -24.75
N ALA A 705 26.29 -17.84 -24.69
CA ALA A 705 25.07 -17.52 -23.99
C ALA A 705 23.93 -17.31 -25.00
N ILE A 706 22.72 -17.67 -24.60
CA ILE A 706 21.50 -17.50 -25.37
C ILE A 706 20.44 -16.96 -24.40
N HIS A 707 19.84 -15.83 -24.73
CA HIS A 707 18.71 -15.29 -24.00
C HIS A 707 17.74 -14.68 -25.01
N PRO A 708 16.51 -15.22 -25.17
CA PRO A 708 15.59 -14.78 -26.20
C PRO A 708 14.86 -13.49 -25.80
N TYR A 709 15.64 -12.49 -25.37
CA TYR A 709 15.18 -11.20 -24.87
C TYR A 709 16.27 -10.12 -25.01
N THR A 710 16.07 -8.96 -24.38
CA THR A 710 17.04 -7.87 -24.36
C THR A 710 18.31 -8.27 -23.57
N PRO A 711 19.53 -7.91 -24.04
CA PRO A 711 20.79 -8.29 -23.38
C PRO A 711 21.20 -7.37 -22.21
N TYR A 712 20.48 -6.27 -22.01
CA TYR A 712 20.85 -5.24 -21.03
C TYR A 712 20.40 -5.59 -19.62
N LEU A 713 19.26 -6.29 -19.48
CA LEU A 713 18.66 -6.61 -18.19
C LEU A 713 19.66 -7.35 -17.28
N TYR A 714 19.72 -6.93 -16.01
CA TYR A 714 20.66 -7.43 -14.99
C TYR A 714 22.13 -7.22 -15.34
N ASN A 715 22.45 -6.27 -16.22
CA ASN A 715 23.81 -6.05 -16.70
C ASN A 715 24.44 -7.29 -17.38
N ARG A 716 23.64 -8.19 -17.96
CA ARG A 716 24.11 -9.45 -18.58
C ARG A 716 25.17 -9.25 -19.64
N THR A 717 25.07 -8.19 -20.44
CA THR A 717 26.09 -7.87 -21.46
C THR A 717 27.50 -7.79 -20.87
N ASN A 718 27.68 -7.05 -19.77
CA ASN A 718 28.99 -6.89 -19.15
C ASN A 718 29.40 -8.12 -18.34
N VAL A 719 28.44 -8.74 -17.65
CA VAL A 719 28.68 -9.96 -16.86
C VAL A 719 29.10 -11.12 -17.74
N PHE A 720 28.38 -11.41 -18.83
CA PHE A 720 28.69 -12.52 -19.72
C PHE A 720 30.02 -12.31 -20.45
N LYS A 721 30.35 -11.07 -20.82
CA LYS A 721 31.70 -10.73 -21.28
C LYS A 721 32.76 -11.07 -20.24
N LYS A 722 32.54 -10.72 -18.97
CA LYS A 722 33.46 -11.03 -17.86
C LYS A 722 33.55 -12.53 -17.54
N PHE A 723 32.46 -13.27 -17.72
CA PHE A 723 32.43 -14.74 -17.63
C PHE A 723 33.04 -15.41 -18.87
N GLY A 724 33.50 -14.63 -19.85
CA GLY A 724 34.24 -15.10 -21.00
C GLY A 724 33.39 -15.71 -22.12
N PHE A 725 32.07 -15.48 -22.12
CA PHE A 725 31.24 -15.87 -23.26
C PHE A 725 31.70 -15.14 -24.52
N GLN A 726 31.94 -15.89 -25.60
CA GLN A 726 32.37 -15.28 -26.87
C GLN A 726 31.20 -14.87 -27.75
N LYS A 727 30.05 -15.52 -27.56
CA LYS A 727 28.79 -15.23 -28.25
C LYS A 727 27.67 -15.06 -27.25
N PHE A 728 26.82 -14.06 -27.46
CA PHE A 728 25.61 -13.86 -26.67
C PHE A 728 24.41 -13.64 -27.59
N TYR A 729 23.72 -14.71 -27.96
CA TYR A 729 22.57 -14.63 -28.85
C TYR A 729 21.35 -14.03 -28.14
N ASN A 730 20.85 -12.91 -28.65
CA ASN A 730 19.73 -12.18 -28.07
C ASN A 730 18.95 -11.36 -29.14
N THR A 731 17.98 -10.55 -28.70
CA THR A 731 17.07 -9.83 -29.60
C THR A 731 17.65 -8.53 -30.19
N GLU A 732 18.67 -7.93 -29.57
CA GLU A 732 19.11 -6.56 -29.88
C GLU A 732 20.60 -6.44 -30.26
N SER A 733 21.45 -7.36 -29.82
CA SER A 733 22.91 -7.30 -30.06
C SER A 733 23.30 -7.70 -31.50
N SER A 734 24.61 -7.62 -31.78
CA SER A 734 25.19 -8.11 -33.05
C SER A 734 24.99 -9.62 -33.26
N ASP A 735 24.94 -10.42 -32.19
CA ASP A 735 24.64 -11.85 -32.25
C ASP A 735 23.12 -12.06 -32.20
N LYS A 736 22.44 -11.91 -33.35
CA LYS A 736 20.97 -12.02 -33.41
C LYS A 736 20.48 -13.47 -33.36
N LEU A 737 19.35 -13.68 -32.70
CA LEU A 737 18.62 -14.95 -32.71
C LEU A 737 18.10 -15.28 -34.12
N THR A 738 18.18 -16.56 -34.49
CA THR A 738 17.62 -17.05 -35.77
C THR A 738 16.15 -17.44 -35.63
N TYR A 739 15.75 -17.92 -34.46
CA TYR A 739 14.39 -18.38 -34.18
C TYR A 739 13.74 -17.46 -33.14
N THR A 740 12.67 -16.77 -33.54
CA THR A 740 12.02 -15.72 -32.72
C THR A 740 10.50 -15.86 -32.64
N LYS A 741 9.95 -17.04 -32.96
CA LYS A 741 8.50 -17.24 -32.99
C LYS A 741 7.89 -17.14 -31.58
N GLN A 742 6.81 -16.38 -31.46
CA GLN A 742 5.96 -16.28 -30.28
C GLN A 742 4.75 -17.24 -30.38
N ILE A 743 4.06 -17.48 -29.26
CA ILE A 743 2.85 -18.32 -29.23
C ILE A 743 1.63 -17.43 -28.90
N GLY A 744 0.57 -17.54 -29.71
CA GLY A 744 -0.65 -16.77 -29.49
C GLY A 744 -0.38 -15.26 -29.48
N LYS A 745 -0.85 -14.58 -28.43
CA LYS A 745 -0.60 -13.15 -28.20
C LYS A 745 0.52 -12.87 -27.20
N SER A 746 1.18 -13.90 -26.67
CA SER A 746 2.29 -13.70 -25.73
C SER A 746 3.41 -12.89 -26.40
N PRO A 747 3.94 -11.85 -25.75
CA PRO A 747 5.02 -11.03 -26.31
C PRO A 747 6.39 -11.73 -26.28
N TYR A 748 6.50 -12.87 -25.61
CA TYR A 748 7.77 -13.55 -25.38
C TYR A 748 8.06 -14.61 -26.44
N ILE A 749 9.31 -14.66 -26.90
CA ILE A 749 9.79 -15.71 -27.80
C ILE A 749 9.61 -17.06 -27.11
N SER A 750 9.06 -18.02 -27.85
CA SER A 750 8.75 -19.36 -27.35
C SER A 750 9.98 -20.17 -26.96
N ASP A 751 9.81 -21.07 -25.99
CA ASP A 751 10.84 -22.01 -25.58
C ASP A 751 11.20 -22.97 -26.73
N ASP A 752 10.26 -23.31 -27.61
CA ASP A 752 10.55 -24.05 -28.85
C ASP A 752 11.55 -23.32 -29.75
N SER A 753 11.38 -22.00 -29.93
CA SER A 753 12.33 -21.19 -30.69
C SER A 753 13.68 -21.07 -29.97
N ALA A 754 13.66 -20.89 -28.65
CA ALA A 754 14.87 -20.84 -27.84
C ALA A 754 15.66 -22.17 -27.90
N TYR A 755 14.97 -23.30 -27.83
CA TYR A 755 15.58 -24.63 -27.97
C TYR A 755 16.08 -24.91 -29.38
N LYS A 756 15.42 -24.41 -30.43
CA LYS A 756 15.97 -24.47 -31.80
C LYS A 756 17.25 -23.66 -31.95
N GLN A 757 17.34 -22.48 -31.33
CA GLN A 757 18.58 -21.71 -31.29
C GLN A 757 19.68 -22.45 -30.52
N LEU A 758 19.35 -23.07 -29.39
CA LEU A 758 20.26 -23.93 -28.64
C LEU A 758 20.77 -25.08 -29.50
N LEU A 759 19.90 -25.82 -30.19
CA LEU A 759 20.29 -26.93 -31.07
C LEU A 759 21.18 -26.45 -32.22
N LYS A 760 20.90 -25.27 -32.80
CA LYS A 760 21.78 -24.64 -33.79
C LYS A 760 23.19 -24.41 -33.22
N GLN A 761 23.31 -23.94 -31.99
CA GLN A 761 24.61 -23.75 -31.33
C GLN A 761 25.28 -25.08 -30.98
N VAL A 762 24.52 -26.06 -30.48
CA VAL A 762 25.03 -27.43 -30.25
C VAL A 762 25.67 -27.93 -31.55
N ASN A 763 25.00 -27.80 -32.70
CA ASN A 763 25.49 -28.31 -33.97
C ASN A 763 26.57 -27.45 -34.65
N ALA A 764 26.90 -26.27 -34.10
CA ALA A 764 27.90 -25.37 -34.66
C ALA A 764 29.35 -25.87 -34.50
N THR A 765 29.59 -26.81 -33.58
CA THR A 765 30.91 -27.40 -33.36
C THR A 765 30.82 -28.81 -32.77
N ASN A 766 31.78 -29.66 -33.16
CA ASN A 766 31.99 -30.99 -32.58
C ASN A 766 32.97 -30.97 -31.40
N LYS A 767 33.63 -29.84 -31.13
CA LYS A 767 34.50 -29.66 -29.95
C LYS A 767 33.66 -29.41 -28.70
N GLY A 768 34.27 -29.63 -27.53
CA GLY A 768 33.68 -29.28 -26.25
C GLY A 768 33.28 -27.80 -26.17
N GLN A 769 32.11 -27.54 -25.60
CA GLN A 769 31.53 -26.21 -25.47
C GLN A 769 30.60 -26.12 -24.26
N PHE A 770 30.50 -24.92 -23.71
CA PHE A 770 29.50 -24.58 -22.71
C PHE A 770 28.44 -23.67 -23.32
N ILE A 771 27.16 -23.98 -23.08
CA ILE A 771 26.04 -23.18 -23.53
C ILE A 771 25.15 -22.84 -22.35
N GLN A 772 24.96 -21.56 -22.06
CA GLN A 772 23.94 -21.06 -21.14
C GLN A 772 22.72 -20.63 -21.94
N LEU A 773 21.55 -21.19 -21.66
CA LEU A 773 20.26 -20.74 -22.18
C LEU A 773 19.37 -20.30 -21.02
N SER A 774 18.92 -19.05 -21.06
CA SER A 774 17.95 -18.51 -20.10
C SER A 774 16.70 -18.11 -20.87
N THR A 775 15.59 -18.85 -20.70
CA THR A 775 14.37 -18.67 -21.52
C THR A 775 13.52 -17.47 -21.05
N MET A 776 12.37 -17.23 -21.70
CA MET A 776 11.45 -16.12 -21.34
C MET A 776 9.96 -16.44 -21.48
N GLN A 777 9.57 -17.55 -22.13
CA GLN A 777 8.18 -17.78 -22.56
C GLN A 777 7.15 -17.68 -21.42
N ASN A 778 7.52 -18.14 -20.23
CA ASN A 778 6.63 -18.22 -19.07
C ASN A 778 6.80 -17.03 -18.10
N HIS A 779 7.50 -15.97 -18.50
CA HIS A 779 7.63 -14.75 -17.71
C HIS A 779 6.26 -14.04 -17.55
N THR A 780 6.09 -13.32 -16.44
CA THR A 780 4.90 -12.48 -16.17
C THR A 780 4.76 -11.34 -17.20
N PRO A 781 3.53 -10.86 -17.54
CA PRO A 781 2.22 -11.28 -17.03
C PRO A 781 1.67 -12.54 -17.71
N TRP A 782 0.69 -13.19 -17.05
CA TRP A 782 -0.03 -14.37 -17.56
C TRP A 782 -1.48 -14.01 -17.91
N ASP A 783 -1.65 -13.11 -18.88
CA ASP A 783 -2.98 -12.64 -19.27
C ASP A 783 -3.81 -13.74 -19.93
N SER A 784 -5.11 -13.78 -19.61
CA SER A 784 -6.00 -14.86 -20.05
C SER A 784 -6.20 -14.95 -21.57
N ASP A 785 -5.79 -13.93 -22.33
CA ASP A 785 -5.90 -13.89 -23.78
C ASP A 785 -4.58 -14.21 -24.52
N TYR A 786 -3.50 -14.51 -23.79
CA TYR A 786 -2.22 -14.94 -24.39
C TYR A 786 -2.37 -16.23 -25.18
N TYR A 787 -3.07 -17.21 -24.58
CA TYR A 787 -3.23 -18.55 -25.12
C TYR A 787 -4.69 -18.98 -25.07
N HIS A 788 -5.03 -20.00 -25.87
CA HIS A 788 -6.25 -20.76 -25.63
C HIS A 788 -6.00 -21.76 -24.48
N ASN A 789 -6.46 -21.40 -23.28
CA ASN A 789 -6.22 -22.20 -22.07
C ASN A 789 -7.07 -23.48 -22.05
N THR A 790 -6.41 -24.62 -22.18
CA THR A 790 -7.02 -25.96 -22.09
C THR A 790 -6.97 -26.55 -20.68
N ILE A 791 -6.14 -25.96 -19.79
CA ILE A 791 -6.03 -26.35 -18.40
C ILE A 791 -6.92 -25.44 -17.55
N LYS A 792 -7.71 -26.06 -16.67
CA LYS A 792 -8.53 -25.37 -15.68
C LYS A 792 -7.93 -25.50 -14.29
N ALA A 793 -7.93 -24.39 -13.56
CA ALA A 793 -7.43 -24.32 -12.19
C ALA A 793 -8.59 -24.15 -11.23
N THR A 794 -8.60 -24.93 -10.16
CA THR A 794 -9.56 -24.83 -9.06
C THR A 794 -8.79 -24.76 -7.75
N GLY A 795 -9.39 -24.15 -6.73
CA GLY A 795 -8.74 -23.98 -5.44
C GLY A 795 -9.12 -22.74 -4.67
N ASP A 796 -8.41 -22.53 -3.57
CA ASP A 796 -8.57 -21.40 -2.67
C ASP A 796 -7.76 -20.17 -3.11
N LEU A 797 -7.80 -19.85 -4.40
CA LEU A 797 -7.16 -18.68 -5.00
C LEU A 797 -8.19 -17.66 -5.48
N THR A 798 -7.84 -16.38 -5.52
CA THR A 798 -8.70 -15.34 -6.08
C THR A 798 -9.02 -15.62 -7.55
N SER A 799 -10.13 -15.08 -8.07
CA SER A 799 -10.53 -15.32 -9.46
C SER A 799 -9.50 -14.82 -10.48
N SER A 800 -8.76 -13.75 -10.17
CA SER A 800 -7.65 -13.28 -11.00
C SER A 800 -6.48 -14.26 -10.96
N SER A 801 -6.09 -14.70 -9.77
CA SER A 801 -5.01 -15.68 -9.57
C SER A 801 -5.31 -17.02 -10.26
N LEU A 802 -6.54 -17.53 -10.19
CA LEU A 802 -6.94 -18.74 -10.92
C LEU A 802 -6.75 -18.58 -12.43
N LYS A 803 -7.18 -17.46 -13.02
CA LYS A 803 -7.00 -17.18 -14.46
C LYS A 803 -5.52 -17.10 -14.83
N SER A 804 -4.69 -16.42 -14.03
CA SER A 804 -3.24 -16.36 -14.26
C SER A 804 -2.60 -17.76 -14.19
N VAL A 805 -3.01 -18.59 -13.23
CA VAL A 805 -2.52 -19.97 -13.09
C VAL A 805 -2.95 -20.85 -14.27
N GLU A 806 -4.17 -20.67 -14.82
CA GLU A 806 -4.60 -21.37 -16.03
C GLU A 806 -3.70 -21.02 -17.23
N THR A 807 -3.46 -19.73 -17.48
CA THR A 807 -2.57 -19.27 -18.56
C THR A 807 -1.14 -19.74 -18.37
N TYR A 808 -0.60 -19.60 -17.15
CA TYR A 808 0.74 -20.06 -16.81
C TYR A 808 0.88 -21.58 -17.04
N SER A 809 -0.10 -22.37 -16.57
CA SER A 809 -0.11 -23.82 -16.77
C SER A 809 -0.19 -24.19 -18.25
N GLN A 810 -0.92 -23.42 -19.06
CA GLN A 810 -0.94 -23.60 -20.51
C GLN A 810 0.42 -23.29 -21.16
N GLY A 811 1.14 -22.28 -20.68
CA GLY A 811 2.52 -22.00 -21.05
C GLY A 811 3.46 -23.18 -20.77
N LEU A 812 3.35 -23.77 -19.58
CA LEU A 812 4.12 -24.96 -19.19
C LEU A 812 3.88 -26.16 -20.11
N VAL A 813 2.65 -26.37 -20.61
CA VAL A 813 2.37 -27.42 -21.60
C VAL A 813 3.20 -27.24 -22.87
N TYR A 814 3.34 -25.99 -23.35
CA TYR A 814 4.17 -25.69 -24.51
C TYR A 814 5.65 -25.92 -24.22
N THR A 815 6.13 -25.49 -23.03
CA THR A 815 7.51 -25.74 -22.59
C THR A 815 7.81 -27.24 -22.45
N ASP A 816 6.92 -28.02 -21.85
CA ASP A 816 7.06 -29.47 -21.65
C ASP A 816 7.13 -30.21 -23.00
N SER A 817 6.31 -29.79 -23.97
CA SER A 817 6.36 -30.29 -25.35
C SER A 817 7.66 -29.91 -26.05
N ALA A 818 8.12 -28.66 -25.91
CA ALA A 818 9.38 -28.20 -26.49
C ALA A 818 10.59 -28.93 -25.86
N LEU A 819 10.55 -29.15 -24.54
CA LEU A 819 11.56 -29.92 -23.81
C LEU A 819 11.62 -31.37 -24.30
N LYS A 820 10.47 -32.00 -24.55
CA LYS A 820 10.40 -33.34 -25.16
C LYS A 820 11.13 -33.41 -26.49
N MET A 821 10.97 -32.41 -27.34
CA MET A 821 11.63 -32.32 -28.64
C MET A 821 13.14 -32.06 -28.51
N LEU A 822 13.54 -31.15 -27.63
CA LEU A 822 14.95 -30.88 -27.30
C LEU A 822 15.64 -32.17 -26.86
N MET A 823 15.08 -32.85 -25.86
CA MET A 823 15.68 -34.06 -25.31
C MET A 823 15.67 -35.23 -26.29
N LYS A 824 14.68 -35.32 -27.20
CA LYS A 824 14.70 -36.30 -28.30
C LYS A 824 15.92 -36.09 -29.20
N HIS A 825 16.25 -34.84 -29.54
CA HIS A 825 17.42 -34.52 -30.37
C HIS A 825 18.73 -34.77 -29.63
N LEU A 826 18.87 -34.25 -28.40
CA LEU A 826 20.09 -34.40 -27.61
C LEU A 826 20.41 -35.88 -27.29
N LYS A 827 19.39 -36.74 -27.14
CA LYS A 827 19.57 -38.20 -26.99
C LYS A 827 20.14 -38.88 -28.23
N SER A 828 19.94 -38.31 -29.42
CA SER A 828 20.46 -38.84 -30.68
C SER A 828 21.83 -38.27 -31.07
N GLU A 829 22.37 -37.33 -30.29
CA GLU A 829 23.69 -36.77 -30.52
C GLU A 829 24.78 -37.83 -30.36
N LYS A 830 25.71 -37.86 -31.32
CA LYS A 830 26.85 -38.79 -31.32
C LYS A 830 27.99 -38.32 -30.41
N LYS A 831 28.03 -37.03 -30.09
CA LYS A 831 29.02 -36.43 -29.19
C LYS A 831 28.50 -36.40 -27.76
N ASP A 832 29.40 -36.30 -26.79
CA ASP A 832 29.05 -36.23 -25.39
C ASP A 832 28.30 -34.93 -25.07
N VAL A 833 27.05 -35.07 -24.63
CA VAL A 833 26.16 -33.98 -24.21
C VAL A 833 25.70 -34.21 -22.77
N THR A 834 25.85 -33.17 -21.96
CA THR A 834 25.32 -33.10 -20.60
C THR A 834 24.44 -31.86 -20.45
N VAL A 835 23.23 -32.03 -19.92
CA VAL A 835 22.24 -30.96 -19.72
C VAL A 835 21.96 -30.82 -18.24
N VAL A 836 22.11 -29.62 -17.71
CA VAL A 836 21.58 -29.20 -16.41
C VAL A 836 20.38 -28.30 -16.70
N TRP A 837 19.19 -28.80 -16.43
CA TRP A 837 17.94 -28.08 -16.68
C TRP A 837 17.25 -27.80 -15.34
N TYR A 838 16.83 -26.56 -15.12
CA TYR A 838 16.19 -26.15 -13.89
C TYR A 838 15.21 -25.00 -14.12
N GLY A 839 14.14 -24.97 -13.34
CA GLY A 839 13.32 -23.76 -13.18
C GLY A 839 13.95 -22.83 -12.17
N ASP A 840 14.00 -21.53 -12.45
CA ASP A 840 14.64 -20.54 -11.57
C ASP A 840 13.80 -20.22 -10.33
N HIS A 841 12.53 -19.86 -10.48
CA HIS A 841 11.63 -19.59 -9.36
C HIS A 841 10.18 -19.97 -9.66
N LEU A 842 9.32 -19.99 -8.63
CA LEU A 842 7.88 -20.07 -8.84
C LEU A 842 7.34 -18.74 -9.41
N PRO A 843 6.24 -18.76 -10.18
CA PRO A 843 5.60 -17.54 -10.63
C PRO A 843 4.93 -16.80 -9.46
N GLY A 844 4.93 -15.47 -9.50
CA GLY A 844 4.18 -14.60 -8.58
C GLY A 844 2.66 -14.62 -8.80
N ALA A 845 2.09 -15.74 -9.24
CA ALA A 845 0.71 -15.87 -9.70
C ALA A 845 -0.29 -16.24 -8.59
N TYR A 846 0.18 -16.60 -7.39
CA TYR A 846 -0.65 -17.23 -6.35
C TYR A 846 -1.11 -16.21 -5.30
N THR A 847 -2.41 -15.96 -5.24
CA THR A 847 -3.05 -15.14 -4.20
C THR A 847 -4.25 -15.89 -3.63
N PHE A 848 -4.19 -16.25 -2.35
CA PHE A 848 -5.27 -16.97 -1.67
C PHE A 848 -6.47 -16.06 -1.35
N LYS A 849 -7.69 -16.61 -1.37
CA LYS A 849 -8.92 -15.82 -1.11
C LYS A 849 -8.99 -15.31 0.34
N SER A 850 -8.62 -16.17 1.28
CA SER A 850 -8.62 -15.88 2.72
C SER A 850 -7.24 -16.09 3.32
N GLU A 851 -6.87 -15.23 4.27
CA GLU A 851 -5.63 -15.35 5.04
C GLU A 851 -4.35 -15.45 4.17
N ASN A 852 -4.32 -14.75 3.02
CA ASN A 852 -3.23 -14.85 2.05
C ASN A 852 -1.84 -14.74 2.69
N SER A 853 -1.61 -13.72 3.53
CA SER A 853 -0.33 -13.53 4.21
C SER A 853 0.04 -14.71 5.13
N ALA A 854 -0.93 -15.28 5.86
CA ALA A 854 -0.68 -16.41 6.75
C ALA A 854 -0.38 -17.69 5.96
N LYS A 855 -1.10 -17.92 4.85
CA LYS A 855 -0.88 -19.08 3.96
C LYS A 855 0.44 -18.98 3.21
N MET A 856 0.78 -17.82 2.67
CA MET A 856 2.08 -17.57 2.04
C MET A 856 3.23 -17.85 3.03
N LYS A 857 3.09 -17.43 4.30
CA LYS A 857 4.06 -17.75 5.35
C LYS A 857 4.10 -19.25 5.68
N LYS A 858 2.94 -19.90 5.79
CA LYS A 858 2.82 -21.34 6.11
C LYS A 858 3.41 -22.22 5.03
N TYR A 859 3.22 -21.85 3.76
CA TYR A 859 3.66 -22.63 2.59
C TYR A 859 4.98 -22.15 2.01
N ASP A 860 5.67 -21.23 2.69
CA ASP A 860 6.90 -20.58 2.20
C ASP A 860 7.94 -21.56 1.65
N ASN A 861 8.15 -22.72 2.28
CA ASN A 861 9.03 -23.76 1.75
C ASN A 861 8.59 -24.28 0.38
N LYS A 862 7.30 -24.60 0.22
CA LYS A 862 6.75 -25.09 -1.05
C LYS A 862 6.71 -24.00 -2.12
N MET A 863 6.57 -22.74 -1.71
CA MET A 863 6.54 -21.60 -2.62
C MET A 863 7.90 -21.25 -3.24
N HIS A 864 8.97 -21.95 -2.86
CA HIS A 864 10.33 -21.74 -3.37
C HIS A 864 10.97 -23.03 -3.92
N LEU A 865 10.19 -24.11 -4.12
CA LEU A 865 10.70 -25.38 -4.66
C LEU A 865 10.38 -25.56 -6.15
N THR A 866 11.36 -25.28 -7.00
CA THR A 866 11.29 -25.51 -8.45
C THR A 866 11.80 -26.90 -8.83
N ASP A 867 11.66 -27.27 -10.10
CA ASP A 867 12.12 -28.56 -10.62
C ASP A 867 13.52 -28.45 -11.24
N TYR A 868 14.34 -29.50 -11.09
CA TYR A 868 15.58 -29.65 -11.85
C TYR A 868 15.81 -31.10 -12.30
N PHE A 869 16.61 -31.27 -13.35
CA PHE A 869 17.24 -32.54 -13.70
C PHE A 869 18.61 -32.34 -14.35
N ILE A 870 19.46 -33.36 -14.25
CA ILE A 870 20.74 -33.46 -14.93
C ILE A 870 20.72 -34.73 -15.79
N TYR A 871 20.89 -34.54 -17.10
CA TYR A 871 20.93 -35.61 -18.09
C TYR A 871 22.31 -35.67 -18.73
N SER A 872 22.79 -36.88 -19.02
CA SER A 872 23.95 -37.13 -19.86
C SER A 872 23.64 -38.26 -20.84
N ASN A 873 24.08 -38.13 -22.09
CA ASN A 873 23.91 -39.18 -23.09
C ASN A 873 24.95 -40.31 -22.98
N HIS A 874 26.07 -40.06 -22.29
CA HIS A 874 27.20 -40.98 -22.16
C HIS A 874 27.39 -41.50 -20.71
N SER A 875 26.78 -40.85 -19.71
CA SER A 875 26.75 -41.34 -18.33
C SER A 875 25.35 -41.75 -17.88
N LYS A 876 25.28 -42.89 -17.18
CA LYS A 876 24.08 -43.40 -16.52
C LYS A 876 24.12 -43.24 -14.99
N LYS A 877 25.19 -42.67 -14.44
CA LYS A 877 25.31 -42.47 -12.99
C LYS A 877 24.18 -41.53 -12.52
N ASN A 878 23.51 -41.90 -11.44
CA ASN A 878 22.51 -41.04 -10.81
C ASN A 878 23.03 -40.51 -9.47
N VAL A 879 23.26 -39.20 -9.40
CA VAL A 879 23.58 -38.48 -8.17
C VAL A 879 22.28 -38.15 -7.44
N SER A 880 21.98 -38.90 -6.37
CA SER A 880 20.70 -38.78 -5.66
C SER A 880 20.69 -37.62 -4.67
N ARG A 881 19.98 -36.54 -5.00
CA ARG A 881 19.63 -35.44 -4.09
C ARG A 881 18.20 -34.96 -4.30
N LYS A 882 17.36 -35.07 -3.28
CA LYS A 882 15.94 -34.69 -3.39
C LYS A 882 15.73 -33.17 -3.43
N VAL A 883 16.49 -32.44 -2.62
CA VAL A 883 16.45 -30.98 -2.53
C VAL A 883 17.87 -30.43 -2.60
N VAL A 884 18.10 -29.43 -3.45
CA VAL A 884 19.40 -28.80 -3.67
C VAL A 884 19.25 -27.28 -3.80
N THR A 885 20.37 -26.57 -3.77
CA THR A 885 20.47 -25.14 -4.06
C THR A 885 21.20 -24.97 -5.40
N PRO A 886 20.97 -23.91 -6.20
CA PRO A 886 21.54 -23.81 -7.55
C PRO A 886 23.07 -23.89 -7.58
N ASN A 887 23.74 -23.41 -6.52
CA ASN A 887 25.20 -23.48 -6.36
C ASN A 887 25.77 -24.92 -6.40
N MET A 888 24.94 -25.94 -6.15
CA MET A 888 25.33 -27.35 -6.15
C MET A 888 25.34 -27.99 -7.54
N PHE A 889 24.71 -27.39 -8.55
CA PHE A 889 24.51 -28.02 -9.87
C PHE A 889 25.81 -28.42 -10.57
N THR A 890 26.85 -27.57 -10.50
CA THR A 890 28.13 -27.88 -11.14
C THR A 890 28.77 -29.13 -10.52
N SER A 891 28.79 -29.23 -9.19
CA SER A 891 29.35 -30.41 -8.49
C SER A 891 28.58 -31.68 -8.82
N MET A 892 27.24 -31.61 -8.87
CA MET A 892 26.39 -32.75 -9.23
C MET A 892 26.66 -33.23 -10.66
N MET A 893 26.77 -32.28 -11.59
CA MET A 893 27.09 -32.57 -12.99
C MET A 893 28.48 -33.22 -13.11
N LEU A 894 29.50 -32.67 -12.45
CA LEU A 894 30.87 -33.21 -12.47
C LEU A 894 30.91 -34.61 -11.85
N GLU A 895 30.14 -34.85 -10.79
CA GLU A 895 30.02 -36.19 -10.21
C GLU A 895 29.33 -37.17 -11.16
N GLN A 896 28.22 -36.78 -11.79
CA GLN A 896 27.47 -37.61 -12.73
C GLN A 896 28.30 -37.99 -13.95
N THR A 897 29.10 -37.09 -14.49
CA THR A 897 29.97 -37.34 -15.65
C THR A 897 31.31 -37.96 -15.27
N ASN A 898 31.52 -38.32 -14.01
CA ASN A 898 32.78 -38.87 -13.50
C ASN A 898 34.00 -37.98 -13.82
N THR A 899 33.80 -36.66 -13.79
CA THR A 899 34.82 -35.67 -14.14
C THR A 899 35.69 -35.30 -12.95
N ARG A 900 36.99 -35.10 -13.22
CA ARG A 900 37.95 -34.57 -12.27
C ARG A 900 37.55 -33.18 -11.75
N VAL A 901 37.90 -32.88 -10.51
CA VAL A 901 37.58 -31.62 -9.84
C VAL A 901 38.86 -30.86 -9.49
N SER A 902 38.80 -29.52 -9.54
CA SER A 902 39.82 -28.66 -8.93
C SER A 902 39.61 -28.58 -7.41
N GLY A 903 40.52 -27.92 -6.68
CA GLY A 903 40.33 -27.67 -5.25
C GLY A 903 39.02 -26.95 -4.93
N TYR A 904 38.63 -25.96 -5.75
CA TYR A 904 37.36 -25.26 -5.61
C TYR A 904 36.16 -26.20 -5.77
N TYR A 905 36.14 -27.03 -6.82
CA TYR A 905 35.05 -27.98 -7.03
C TYR A 905 35.09 -29.17 -6.07
N ALA A 906 36.22 -29.49 -5.44
CA ALA A 906 36.28 -30.43 -4.33
C ALA A 906 35.59 -29.86 -3.08
N LEU A 907 35.82 -28.58 -2.74
CA LEU A 907 35.04 -27.90 -1.70
C LEU A 907 33.54 -27.89 -2.03
N MET A 908 33.16 -27.59 -3.28
CA MET A 908 31.76 -27.60 -3.69
C MET A 908 31.17 -29.03 -3.70
N THR A 909 31.99 -30.07 -3.90
CA THR A 909 31.55 -31.48 -3.80
C THR A 909 31.30 -31.85 -2.34
N GLU A 910 32.17 -31.45 -1.41
CA GLU A 910 31.92 -31.65 0.02
C GLU A 910 30.66 -30.91 0.50
N ILE A 911 30.42 -29.70 -0.01
CA ILE A 911 29.17 -28.95 0.25
C ILE A 911 27.96 -29.72 -0.25
N LEU A 912 27.98 -30.21 -1.49
CA LEU A 912 26.94 -31.09 -2.04
C LEU A 912 26.72 -32.32 -1.14
N ASP A 913 27.80 -32.98 -0.71
CA ASP A 913 27.72 -34.27 -0.01
C ASP A 913 27.24 -34.17 1.43
N HIS A 914 27.54 -33.08 2.11
CA HIS A 914 27.33 -32.98 3.55
C HIS A 914 26.45 -31.84 3.99
N PHE A 915 26.29 -30.77 3.20
CA PHE A 915 25.51 -29.60 3.60
C PHE A 915 24.07 -29.69 3.05
N PRO A 916 23.04 -29.34 3.85
CA PRO A 916 21.67 -29.21 3.33
C PRO A 916 21.57 -28.09 2.29
N ALA A 917 20.48 -28.08 1.51
CA ALA A 917 20.14 -26.91 0.71
C ALA A 917 19.95 -25.69 1.64
N ALA A 918 20.35 -24.52 1.18
CA ALA A 918 20.32 -23.30 1.98
C ALA A 918 20.04 -22.09 1.10
N GLU A 919 18.94 -21.40 1.41
CA GLU A 919 18.54 -20.15 0.76
C GLU A 919 17.84 -19.23 1.76
N ARG A 920 17.92 -17.92 1.53
CA ARG A 920 17.15 -16.91 2.29
C ARG A 920 17.32 -17.03 3.82
N ASN A 921 18.51 -17.43 4.25
CA ASN A 921 18.93 -17.73 5.63
C ASN A 921 18.13 -18.87 6.27
N LYS A 922 17.76 -19.87 5.48
CA LYS A 922 17.03 -21.05 5.92
C LYS A 922 17.68 -22.29 5.32
N LEU A 923 17.92 -23.27 6.18
CA LEU A 923 18.38 -24.58 5.74
C LEU A 923 17.18 -25.45 5.42
N MET A 924 17.22 -26.20 4.32
CA MET A 924 16.17 -27.11 3.89
C MET A 924 16.71 -28.53 3.77
N ASN A 925 16.02 -29.49 4.39
CA ASN A 925 16.37 -30.90 4.30
C ASN A 925 15.85 -31.56 3.01
N ASN A 926 16.20 -32.83 2.81
CA ASN A 926 15.79 -33.61 1.64
C ASN A 926 14.27 -33.83 1.52
N GLU A 927 13.50 -33.57 2.58
CA GLU A 927 12.03 -33.62 2.60
C GLU A 927 11.38 -32.27 2.25
N GLY A 928 12.17 -31.25 1.93
CA GLY A 928 11.68 -29.91 1.62
C GLY A 928 11.18 -29.15 2.85
N GLN A 929 11.63 -29.51 4.05
CA GLN A 929 11.28 -28.86 5.30
C GLN A 929 12.45 -28.02 5.82
N TYR A 930 12.12 -26.85 6.37
CA TYR A 930 13.12 -26.01 7.00
C TYR A 930 13.65 -26.63 8.29
N ILE A 931 14.95 -26.54 8.50
CA ILE A 931 15.65 -26.97 9.70
C ILE A 931 16.48 -25.83 10.29
N SER A 932 16.70 -25.88 11.60
CA SER A 932 17.53 -24.90 12.31
C SER A 932 19.01 -25.20 12.11
N GLU A 933 19.85 -24.16 12.00
CA GLU A 933 21.32 -24.27 12.01
C GLU A 933 21.86 -25.00 13.24
N SER A 934 21.13 -24.99 14.36
CA SER A 934 21.51 -25.74 15.56
C SER A 934 21.57 -27.25 15.33
N LYS A 935 20.88 -27.77 14.29
CA LYS A 935 20.92 -29.17 13.88
C LYS A 935 22.15 -29.54 13.04
N LEU A 936 22.96 -28.55 12.63
CA LEU A 936 24.19 -28.82 11.89
C LEU A 936 25.23 -29.50 12.80
N THR A 937 25.81 -30.58 12.29
CA THR A 937 26.95 -31.28 12.91
C THR A 937 28.19 -30.38 12.95
N LYS A 938 29.17 -30.74 13.80
CA LYS A 938 30.47 -30.04 13.84
C LYS A 938 31.16 -30.03 12.47
N LYS A 939 31.12 -31.16 11.74
CA LYS A 939 31.69 -31.25 10.37
C LYS A 939 31.01 -30.26 9.42
N GLN A 940 29.67 -30.22 9.42
CA GLN A 940 28.90 -29.29 8.57
C GLN A 940 29.18 -27.82 8.91
N LYS A 941 29.31 -27.47 10.19
CA LYS A 941 29.66 -26.10 10.61
C LYS A 941 31.05 -25.69 10.14
N THR A 942 32.05 -26.57 10.27
CA THR A 942 33.40 -26.32 9.75
C THR A 942 33.40 -26.17 8.23
N LEU A 943 32.67 -27.03 7.53
CA LEU A 943 32.55 -26.99 6.07
C LEU A 943 31.87 -25.71 5.59
N LEU A 944 30.77 -25.29 6.23
CA LEU A 944 30.12 -24.01 5.96
C LEU A 944 31.08 -22.84 6.19
N HIS A 945 31.85 -22.88 7.28
CA HIS A 945 32.83 -21.83 7.57
C HIS A 945 33.95 -21.76 6.53
N ASP A 946 34.48 -22.90 6.07
CA ASP A 946 35.47 -22.95 4.99
C ASP A 946 34.89 -22.37 3.69
N TYR A 947 33.64 -22.70 3.36
CA TYR A 947 32.94 -22.13 2.21
C TYR A 947 32.74 -20.61 2.34
N GLN A 948 32.33 -20.13 3.51
CA GLN A 948 32.18 -18.71 3.78
C GLN A 948 33.50 -17.94 3.67
N LEU A 949 34.61 -18.53 4.13
CA LEU A 949 35.94 -17.93 3.98
C LEU A 949 36.32 -17.75 2.51
N ILE A 950 36.14 -18.79 1.69
CA ILE A 950 36.43 -18.73 0.24
C ILE A 950 35.50 -17.76 -0.46
N GLN A 951 34.19 -17.82 -0.22
CA GLN A 951 33.25 -16.89 -0.86
C GLN A 951 33.51 -15.44 -0.45
N TYR A 952 33.81 -15.16 0.82
CA TYR A 952 34.19 -13.82 1.27
C TYR A 952 35.48 -13.33 0.59
N ASP A 953 36.49 -14.19 0.49
CA ASP A 953 37.76 -13.89 -0.19
C ASP A 953 37.55 -13.47 -1.65
N ILE A 954 36.69 -14.21 -2.36
CA ILE A 954 36.41 -13.98 -3.78
C ILE A 954 35.59 -12.69 -3.98
N THR A 955 34.61 -12.43 -3.11
CA THR A 955 33.51 -11.50 -3.42
C THR A 955 33.55 -10.18 -2.64
N ALA A 956 34.01 -10.20 -1.40
CA ALA A 956 33.92 -9.07 -0.47
C ALA A 956 35.29 -8.53 -0.04
N SER A 957 36.36 -9.32 -0.19
CA SER A 957 37.74 -8.90 0.04
C SER A 957 38.35 -8.29 -1.22
N HIS A 958 39.14 -7.23 -1.06
CA HIS A 958 39.95 -6.69 -2.15
C HIS A 958 41.19 -7.53 -2.46
N ASN A 959 41.60 -8.43 -1.56
CA ASN A 959 42.88 -9.12 -1.66
C ASN A 959 42.82 -10.39 -2.50
N GLN A 960 41.67 -11.10 -2.52
CA GLN A 960 41.47 -12.36 -3.25
C GLN A 960 42.63 -13.37 -3.08
N TYR A 961 43.04 -13.68 -1.85
CA TYR A 961 44.22 -14.51 -1.55
C TYR A 961 44.18 -15.89 -2.19
N SER A 962 42.99 -16.46 -2.39
CA SER A 962 42.81 -17.74 -3.10
C SER A 962 43.21 -17.68 -4.57
N TYR A 963 43.30 -16.49 -5.17
CA TYR A 963 43.76 -16.25 -6.54
C TYR A 963 45.23 -15.83 -6.64
N ASP A 964 45.95 -15.74 -5.52
CA ASP A 964 47.39 -15.45 -5.54
C ASP A 964 48.16 -16.46 -6.38
N LYS A 965 49.32 -16.05 -6.90
CA LYS A 965 50.16 -16.92 -7.77
C LYS A 965 50.44 -18.29 -7.15
N ALA A 966 50.58 -18.37 -5.83
CA ALA A 966 50.84 -19.60 -5.09
C ALA A 966 49.62 -20.57 -5.03
N ASN A 967 48.40 -20.07 -5.26
CA ASN A 967 47.15 -20.82 -5.13
C ASN A 967 46.42 -21.04 -6.46
N LYS A 968 47.05 -20.73 -7.61
CA LYS A 968 46.40 -20.80 -8.93
C LYS A 968 45.82 -22.18 -9.26
N SER A 969 46.40 -23.25 -8.74
CA SER A 969 45.90 -24.64 -8.88
C SER A 969 44.53 -24.86 -8.23
N PHE A 970 44.12 -24.03 -7.28
CA PHE A 970 42.84 -24.18 -6.59
C PHE A 970 41.64 -24.13 -7.54
N TYR A 971 41.72 -23.30 -8.59
CA TYR A 971 40.63 -23.10 -9.56
C TYR A 971 40.84 -23.84 -10.89
N SER A 972 41.92 -24.62 -11.04
CA SER A 972 42.29 -25.27 -12.30
C SER A 972 42.65 -26.74 -12.07
N ASP A 973 42.14 -27.65 -12.89
CA ASP A 973 42.56 -29.07 -12.90
C ASP A 973 43.80 -29.32 -13.78
N LYS A 974 44.54 -28.27 -14.18
CA LYS A 974 45.81 -28.47 -14.90
C LYS A 974 46.88 -29.00 -13.95
N LYS A 975 47.51 -30.11 -14.37
CA LYS A 975 48.77 -30.62 -13.79
C LYS A 975 49.86 -29.56 -13.83
#